data_AF-A0A3L7P516-F1
#
_entry.id   AF-A0A3L7P516-F1
#
_cell.length_a   1.000
_cell.length_b   1.000
_cell.length_c   1.000
_cell.angle_alpha   90.00
_cell.angle_beta   90.00
_cell.angle_gamma   90.00
#
_symmetry.space_group_name_H-M   'P 1'
#
loop_
_entity.id
_entity.type
_entity.pdbx_description
1 polymer ?
#
loop_
_entity_poly.entity_id
_entity_poly.type
_entity_poly.pdbx_seq_one_letter_code
_entity_poly.pdbx_strand_id
1 'polypeptide(L)'
;MGSESRMRTSWTTSQVAIAGRNFFAVCTSLLLIGNDGRLHADEVSAPPGAATPETSDSATAQPVVVQPLTNEQLAAKARPSLVFIRSTDRTGSDLGLGAGFVIDASGLIATARHVIGDGRDFVVELPNGSTAPVTEVYASSNQLDLAIIRVDAKDLSPLPVSDEDEAAQGRDVVAMGHPRGLRNSMASGLISGHQEIEGIRMLQLAMSIEPGNSGGPVLDRQGNVVGIVTMKSTVAEDVGFALPVKLLRDLRADPNPIPMSRWRTIGALDSRQWTTVFGANWRQRAGRITVNGQGTSFGGRTLCLRNRELPRAPFDLQVIVKLKDEQGAAGLVFHSDGDDRHYGFYPSGGNLRLTRFDGADVNSWTILHDEPHKAYKRGDWNTLTVRVHADFFECYVNGTKVLESRDSAFTEGTVGLAAFRGTEAEFRRFETGASLLPSSLDAAAREQIAQSAQEINPNFPANDRAVAKLLPLGESAAEMLNGEAQLLELRAKQLRQLSRDVHDTATRIRLAAALLIPTDIDDIDPNVPVVPSMIPDANGKSPDLLRAALLLAHMDNPDVDVEGYAARIDEMANELKASFPENPTEAQRLAALDKYLFEDLGVRGSQFEYYARSNSYLNEVIDDREGLPITLAVLYIELAKRVDLHVVGVGLPRHFVVRFEPSDEAAADETIDTFERGRRLSEDDIQKLLSSEGFPNEPQFREA
;
A
#
# COMPACT_ATOMS: atom_id res chain seq x y z
N MET A 1 -57.98 -22.39 12.57
CA MET A 1 -56.88 -23.25 12.08
C MET A 1 -57.10 -23.43 10.58
N GLY A 2 -56.23 -22.94 9.69
CA GLY A 2 -55.05 -22.10 9.94
C GLY A 2 -54.52 -21.48 8.64
N SER A 3 -54.57 -20.14 8.58
CA SER A 3 -53.64 -19.22 7.87
C SER A 3 -52.84 -19.74 6.66
N GLU A 4 -53.18 -19.25 5.47
CA GLU A 4 -52.19 -19.00 4.43
C GLU A 4 -51.21 -17.90 4.88
N SER A 5 -49.94 -18.00 4.49
CA SER A 5 -48.91 -17.00 4.79
C SER A 5 -48.21 -16.55 3.51
N ARG A 6 -48.64 -15.40 2.96
CA ARG A 6 -47.87 -14.69 1.93
C ARG A 6 -46.74 -13.92 2.61
N MET A 7 -45.51 -14.42 2.50
CA MET A 7 -44.33 -13.62 2.87
C MET A 7 -44.18 -12.44 1.89
N ARG A 8 -44.52 -11.23 2.36
CA ARG A 8 -43.99 -9.99 1.80
C ARG A 8 -42.67 -9.69 2.50
N THR A 9 -41.56 -9.73 1.76
CA THR A 9 -40.26 -9.24 2.22
C THR A 9 -40.14 -7.75 1.88
N SER A 10 -40.62 -6.90 2.77
CA SER A 10 -40.26 -5.48 2.78
C SER A 10 -38.81 -5.34 3.23
N TRP A 11 -37.95 -4.85 2.34
CA TRP A 11 -36.57 -4.46 2.67
C TRP A 11 -36.59 -3.12 3.42
N THR A 12 -35.67 -2.92 4.36
CA THR A 12 -35.48 -1.61 5.00
C THR A 12 -34.28 -0.89 4.39
N THR A 13 -34.35 0.42 4.26
CA THR A 13 -33.40 1.25 3.50
C THR A 13 -31.97 1.20 4.07
N SER A 14 -31.82 0.96 5.37
CA SER A 14 -30.55 0.55 6.01
C SER A 14 -29.80 -0.61 5.32
N GLN A 15 -30.48 -1.52 4.61
CA GLN A 15 -29.84 -2.62 3.87
C GLN A 15 -29.19 -2.15 2.55
N VAL A 16 -29.66 -1.05 1.95
CA VAL A 16 -29.12 -0.46 0.71
C VAL A 16 -27.75 0.21 0.96
N ALA A 17 -27.54 0.76 2.15
CA ALA A 17 -26.29 1.42 2.53
C ALA A 17 -25.08 0.46 2.55
N ILE A 18 -25.30 -0.84 2.81
CA ILE A 18 -24.24 -1.86 2.85
C ILE A 18 -23.88 -2.37 1.44
N ALA A 19 -24.87 -2.44 0.54
CA ALA A 19 -24.68 -2.90 -0.84
C ALA A 19 -23.72 -1.99 -1.63
N GLY A 20 -23.86 -0.67 -1.49
CA GLY A 20 -23.09 0.35 -2.24
C GLY A 20 -21.60 0.48 -1.89
N ARG A 21 -20.95 -0.59 -1.41
CA ARG A 21 -19.53 -0.61 -1.04
C ARG A 21 -18.76 -1.88 -1.42
N ASN A 22 -19.45 -2.95 -1.85
CA ASN A 22 -18.85 -4.18 -2.34
C ASN A 22 -19.61 -4.66 -3.58
N PHE A 23 -19.09 -4.30 -4.77
CA PHE A 23 -19.71 -4.62 -6.07
C PHE A 23 -19.98 -6.14 -6.27
N PHE A 24 -19.17 -7.00 -5.64
CA PHE A 24 -19.33 -8.46 -5.66
C PHE A 24 -20.43 -9.01 -4.71
N ALA A 25 -20.92 -8.24 -3.73
CA ALA A 25 -21.70 -8.81 -2.62
C ALA A 25 -23.21 -8.94 -2.90
N VAL A 26 -23.75 -8.21 -3.89
CA VAL A 26 -25.20 -8.23 -4.19
C VAL A 26 -25.60 -9.46 -5.02
N CYS A 27 -24.69 -9.98 -5.84
CA CYS A 27 -24.96 -11.11 -6.75
C CYS A 27 -24.54 -12.48 -6.20
N THR A 28 -24.12 -12.58 -4.93
CA THR A 28 -23.60 -13.84 -4.36
C THR A 28 -24.15 -14.07 -2.95
N SER A 29 -25.40 -14.54 -2.87
CA SER A 29 -26.08 -14.89 -1.60
C SER A 29 -26.88 -16.21 -1.67
N LEU A 30 -26.50 -17.14 -2.55
CA LEU A 30 -26.86 -18.56 -2.46
C LEU A 30 -25.62 -19.46 -2.72
N LEU A 31 -25.28 -20.29 -1.73
CA LEU A 31 -25.23 -21.78 -1.78
C LEU A 31 -24.57 -22.44 -3.03
N LEU A 32 -23.62 -23.39 -2.98
CA LEU A 32 -22.97 -24.25 -1.93
C LEU A 32 -21.52 -24.61 -2.39
N ILE A 33 -20.52 -24.89 -1.53
CA ILE A 33 -20.15 -26.19 -0.89
C ILE A 33 -20.33 -27.44 -1.80
N GLY A 34 -19.29 -28.22 -2.18
CA GLY A 34 -19.58 -29.47 -2.94
C GLY A 34 -18.56 -30.55 -3.33
N ASN A 35 -17.24 -30.35 -3.34
CA ASN A 35 -16.20 -31.42 -3.30
C ASN A 35 -16.03 -32.48 -4.45
N ASP A 36 -14.80 -32.54 -5.01
CA ASP A 36 -14.06 -33.65 -5.69
C ASP A 36 -14.66 -34.62 -6.75
N GLY A 37 -13.94 -34.76 -7.87
CA GLY A 37 -13.97 -35.93 -8.77
C GLY A 37 -12.85 -35.93 -9.83
N ARG A 38 -11.94 -36.94 -9.82
CA ARG A 38 -10.82 -37.10 -10.78
C ARG A 38 -11.11 -38.16 -11.86
N LEU A 39 -10.37 -38.15 -12.99
CA LEU A 39 -9.73 -39.35 -13.60
C LEU A 39 -8.71 -39.02 -14.72
N HIS A 40 -7.94 -40.03 -15.17
CA HIS A 40 -6.91 -40.01 -16.25
C HIS A 40 -7.51 -40.44 -17.63
N ALA A 41 -6.85 -40.51 -18.81
CA ALA A 41 -5.43 -40.49 -19.28
C ALA A 41 -5.35 -39.81 -20.70
N ASP A 42 -4.41 -40.00 -21.67
CA ASP A 42 -3.25 -40.89 -21.91
C ASP A 42 -2.31 -40.30 -23.03
N GLU A 43 -1.24 -41.00 -23.47
CA GLU A 43 -0.24 -40.54 -24.48
C GLU A 43 -0.21 -41.33 -25.83
N VAL A 44 0.44 -40.78 -26.89
CA VAL A 44 0.82 -41.48 -28.15
C VAL A 44 2.16 -40.93 -28.70
N SER A 45 2.99 -41.73 -29.41
CA SER A 45 4.36 -41.33 -29.84
C SER A 45 4.90 -41.94 -31.17
N ALA A 46 5.75 -41.14 -31.87
CA ALA A 46 6.98 -41.51 -32.65
C ALA A 46 6.90 -42.46 -33.90
N PRO A 47 7.98 -42.69 -34.72
CA PRO A 47 9.18 -41.89 -35.08
C PRO A 47 9.43 -41.69 -36.64
N PRO A 48 10.53 -42.11 -37.35
CA PRO A 48 11.51 -41.13 -37.88
C PRO A 48 12.07 -41.26 -39.34
N GLY A 49 12.59 -40.14 -39.90
CA GLY A 49 13.95 -39.99 -40.48
C GLY A 49 14.33 -40.51 -41.89
N ALA A 50 14.95 -39.64 -42.72
CA ALA A 50 15.77 -39.98 -43.91
C ALA A 50 16.67 -38.79 -44.39
N ALA A 51 17.67 -39.06 -45.23
CA ALA A 51 18.63 -38.11 -45.84
C ALA A 51 19.00 -38.57 -47.28
N THR A 52 19.89 -37.97 -48.11
CA THR A 52 20.97 -36.95 -47.97
C THR A 52 21.01 -36.11 -49.30
N PRO A 53 22.07 -35.51 -49.91
CA PRO A 53 23.54 -35.47 -49.68
C PRO A 53 24.11 -34.03 -49.51
N GLU A 54 25.17 -33.66 -50.23
CA GLU A 54 26.03 -32.47 -50.03
C GLU A 54 26.39 -31.74 -51.35
N THR A 55 26.87 -30.50 -51.25
CA THR A 55 27.95 -29.96 -52.12
C THR A 55 28.68 -28.81 -51.41
N SER A 56 29.95 -28.63 -51.72
CA SER A 56 30.91 -27.75 -51.02
C SER A 56 30.97 -26.32 -51.57
N ASP A 57 31.38 -25.34 -50.74
CA ASP A 57 32.66 -24.63 -51.01
C ASP A 57 33.24 -23.84 -49.80
N SER A 58 34.56 -23.65 -49.83
CA SER A 58 35.36 -22.57 -49.25
C SER A 58 35.35 -22.32 -47.73
N ALA A 59 36.56 -22.26 -47.15
CA ALA A 59 36.75 -21.89 -45.75
C ALA A 59 36.86 -20.36 -45.57
N THR A 60 35.99 -19.79 -44.75
CA THR A 60 36.25 -18.53 -44.04
C THR A 60 36.34 -18.81 -42.54
N ALA A 61 37.25 -18.13 -41.84
CA ALA A 61 37.42 -18.30 -40.40
C ALA A 61 36.22 -17.65 -39.68
N GLN A 62 35.23 -18.45 -39.31
CA GLN A 62 34.07 -17.97 -38.56
C GLN A 62 34.51 -17.45 -37.18
N PRO A 63 33.89 -16.38 -36.65
CA PRO A 63 34.10 -15.97 -35.27
C PRO A 63 33.68 -17.11 -34.33
N VAL A 64 34.39 -17.28 -33.22
CA VAL A 64 34.05 -18.30 -32.22
C VAL A 64 32.71 -17.94 -31.58
N VAL A 65 31.64 -18.59 -32.03
CA VAL A 65 30.30 -18.47 -31.44
C VAL A 65 30.34 -19.12 -30.06
N VAL A 66 30.59 -18.30 -29.03
CA VAL A 66 30.52 -18.71 -27.62
C VAL A 66 29.06 -19.09 -27.34
N GLN A 67 28.80 -20.39 -27.25
CA GLN A 67 27.45 -20.89 -27.00
C GLN A 67 26.92 -20.38 -25.65
N PRO A 68 25.65 -19.98 -25.56
CA PRO A 68 25.05 -19.59 -24.29
C PRO A 68 25.05 -20.78 -23.32
N LEU A 69 25.47 -20.52 -22.08
CA LEU A 69 25.43 -21.48 -21.00
C LEU A 69 23.98 -21.86 -20.67
N THR A 70 23.75 -23.14 -20.38
CA THR A 70 22.45 -23.60 -19.87
C THR A 70 22.21 -23.09 -18.45
N ASN A 71 20.94 -23.07 -18.01
CA ASN A 71 20.60 -22.67 -16.64
C ASN A 71 21.29 -23.56 -15.58
N GLU A 72 21.54 -24.85 -15.89
CA GLU A 72 22.33 -25.75 -15.04
C GLU A 72 23.80 -25.30 -14.95
N GLN A 73 24.43 -24.97 -16.08
CA GLN A 73 25.81 -24.48 -16.14
C GLN A 73 25.97 -23.12 -15.46
N LEU A 74 25.00 -22.22 -15.61
CA LEU A 74 24.95 -20.93 -14.91
C LEU A 74 24.83 -21.13 -13.40
N ALA A 75 23.92 -22.00 -12.94
CA ALA A 75 23.80 -22.33 -11.52
C ALA A 75 25.10 -22.96 -10.97
N ALA A 76 25.74 -23.87 -11.71
CA ALA A 76 27.01 -24.48 -11.32
C ALA A 76 28.16 -23.45 -11.24
N LYS A 77 28.23 -22.50 -12.19
CA LYS A 77 29.21 -21.40 -12.20
C LYS A 77 28.97 -20.39 -11.07
N ALA A 78 27.71 -20.10 -10.73
CA ALA A 78 27.35 -19.07 -9.75
C ALA A 78 27.38 -19.56 -8.29
N ARG A 79 26.97 -20.80 -8.01
CA ARG A 79 26.88 -21.36 -6.64
C ARG A 79 28.13 -21.13 -5.76
N PRO A 80 29.38 -21.29 -6.22
CA PRO A 80 30.58 -21.03 -5.41
C PRO A 80 30.80 -19.54 -5.06
N SER A 81 30.03 -18.63 -5.65
CA SER A 81 30.11 -17.18 -5.43
C SER A 81 29.00 -16.63 -4.54
N LEU A 82 27.85 -17.33 -4.47
CA LEU A 82 26.66 -16.87 -3.77
C LEU A 82 26.82 -17.01 -2.26
N VAL A 83 26.61 -15.91 -1.54
CA VAL A 83 26.57 -15.91 -0.07
C VAL A 83 25.17 -15.62 0.43
N PHE A 84 24.88 -16.12 1.63
CA PHE A 84 23.68 -15.77 2.38
C PHE A 84 24.04 -14.72 3.44
N ILE A 85 23.28 -13.64 3.51
CA ILE A 85 23.54 -12.53 4.44
C ILE A 85 22.36 -12.43 5.41
N ARG A 86 22.69 -12.53 6.69
CA ARG A 86 21.72 -12.62 7.79
C ARG A 86 21.97 -11.49 8.77
N SER A 87 21.09 -10.49 8.77
CA SER A 87 21.13 -9.40 9.76
C SER A 87 20.45 -9.85 11.05
N THR A 88 21.13 -9.65 12.17
CA THR A 88 20.65 -10.07 13.51
C THR A 88 20.31 -8.86 14.36
N ASP A 89 19.35 -9.03 15.28
CA ASP A 89 19.13 -8.08 16.36
C ASP A 89 20.22 -8.19 17.46
N ARG A 90 20.01 -7.51 18.59
CA ARG A 90 20.93 -7.54 19.74
C ARG A 90 20.74 -8.76 20.65
N THR A 91 19.79 -9.66 20.34
CA THR A 91 19.56 -10.96 21.01
C THR A 91 20.09 -12.15 20.18
N GLY A 92 20.45 -11.93 18.91
CA GLY A 92 20.84 -12.98 17.96
C GLY A 92 19.68 -13.52 17.12
N SER A 93 18.50 -12.89 17.20
CA SER A 93 17.32 -13.20 16.41
C SER A 93 17.40 -12.56 15.02
N ASP A 94 16.86 -13.24 14.01
CA ASP A 94 16.98 -12.81 12.61
C ASP A 94 16.01 -11.68 12.26
N LEU A 95 16.54 -10.57 11.75
CA LEU A 95 15.79 -9.35 11.40
C LEU A 95 15.63 -9.12 9.89
N GLY A 96 16.39 -9.82 9.06
CA GLY A 96 16.39 -9.64 7.62
C GLY A 96 17.38 -10.56 6.94
N LEU A 97 16.92 -11.17 5.85
CA LEU A 97 17.62 -12.19 5.07
C LEU A 97 17.81 -11.67 3.64
N GLY A 98 19.00 -11.86 3.06
CA GLY A 98 19.29 -11.49 1.69
C GLY A 98 20.41 -12.32 1.08
N ALA A 99 20.67 -12.07 -0.20
CA ALA A 99 21.77 -12.67 -0.94
C ALA A 99 22.92 -11.68 -1.09
N GLY A 100 24.11 -12.22 -1.39
CA GLY A 100 25.21 -11.46 -1.95
C GLY A 100 26.02 -12.35 -2.88
N PHE A 101 27.00 -11.77 -3.58
CA PHE A 101 27.92 -12.52 -4.42
C PHE A 101 29.33 -11.95 -4.37
N VAL A 102 30.34 -12.83 -4.47
CA VAL A 102 31.75 -12.44 -4.47
C VAL A 102 32.08 -11.72 -5.78
N ILE A 103 32.70 -10.54 -5.66
CA ILE A 103 33.16 -9.71 -6.80
C ILE A 103 34.68 -9.55 -6.85
N ASP A 104 35.39 -9.99 -5.81
CA ASP A 104 36.85 -9.99 -5.77
C ASP A 104 37.40 -11.05 -4.81
N ALA A 105 38.54 -11.66 -5.18
CA ALA A 105 39.20 -12.67 -4.35
C ALA A 105 39.76 -12.12 -3.02
N SER A 106 39.91 -10.79 -2.88
CA SER A 106 40.29 -10.10 -1.63
C SER A 106 39.15 -9.97 -0.59
N GLY A 107 38.10 -10.79 -0.72
CA GLY A 107 36.97 -10.82 0.22
C GLY A 107 35.85 -9.82 -0.07
N LEU A 108 35.79 -9.21 -1.27
CA LEU A 108 34.72 -8.27 -1.60
C LEU A 108 33.47 -9.00 -2.08
N ILE A 109 32.33 -8.65 -1.49
CA ILE A 109 30.99 -9.17 -1.80
C ILE A 109 30.06 -8.00 -2.08
N ALA A 110 29.29 -8.07 -3.17
CA ALA A 110 28.20 -7.14 -3.46
C ALA A 110 26.88 -7.64 -2.84
N THR A 111 26.04 -6.71 -2.38
CA THR A 111 24.67 -6.97 -1.87
C THR A 111 23.85 -5.67 -1.85
N ALA A 112 22.56 -5.77 -1.54
CA ALA A 112 21.69 -4.60 -1.36
C ALA A 112 21.88 -3.97 0.03
N ARG A 113 21.75 -2.65 0.12
CA ARG A 113 22.11 -1.85 1.31
C ARG A 113 21.11 -1.99 2.46
N HIS A 114 19.85 -2.31 2.16
CA HIS A 114 18.86 -2.67 3.18
C HIS A 114 19.19 -4.00 3.87
N VAL A 115 19.83 -4.96 3.19
CA VAL A 115 20.17 -6.30 3.74
C VAL A 115 21.16 -6.21 4.89
N ILE A 116 22.17 -5.34 4.78
CA ILE A 116 23.15 -5.10 5.86
C ILE A 116 22.64 -4.14 6.95
N GLY A 117 21.63 -3.33 6.63
CA GLY A 117 20.93 -2.43 7.55
C GLY A 117 21.76 -1.27 8.13
N ASP A 118 21.07 -0.27 8.69
CA ASP A 118 21.73 0.89 9.29
C ASP A 118 22.41 0.52 10.62
N GLY A 119 23.74 0.41 10.59
CA GLY A 119 24.59 0.22 11.77
C GLY A 119 24.26 -1.02 12.60
N ARG A 120 23.84 -2.10 11.93
CA ARG A 120 23.55 -3.41 12.55
C ARG A 120 24.77 -4.32 12.47
N ASP A 121 24.74 -5.41 13.23
CA ASP A 121 25.62 -6.54 12.99
C ASP A 121 24.94 -7.52 12.02
N PHE A 122 25.74 -8.16 11.17
CA PHE A 122 25.25 -9.11 10.18
C PHE A 122 26.31 -10.17 9.91
N VAL A 123 25.85 -11.39 9.64
CA VAL A 123 26.68 -12.56 9.38
C VAL A 123 26.60 -12.92 7.91
N VAL A 124 27.76 -13.18 7.30
CA VAL A 124 27.86 -13.75 5.96
C VAL A 124 28.08 -15.26 6.11
N GLU A 125 27.23 -16.07 5.49
CA GLU A 125 27.42 -17.51 5.34
C GLU A 125 27.85 -17.83 3.91
N LEU A 126 28.95 -18.56 3.77
CA LEU A 126 29.56 -18.96 2.51
C LEU A 126 28.86 -20.22 1.92
N PRO A 127 29.03 -20.54 0.62
CA PRO A 127 28.39 -21.71 -0.02
C PRO A 127 28.65 -23.06 0.68
N ASN A 128 29.75 -23.16 1.43
CA ASN A 128 30.14 -24.36 2.19
C ASN A 128 29.49 -24.46 3.59
N GLY A 129 28.63 -23.51 3.97
CA GLY A 129 27.97 -23.46 5.28
C GLY A 129 28.82 -22.87 6.42
N SER A 130 30.04 -22.40 6.13
CA SER A 130 30.87 -21.68 7.11
C SER A 130 30.53 -20.19 7.15
N THR A 131 30.67 -19.56 8.31
CA THR A 131 30.46 -18.12 8.47
C THR A 131 31.76 -17.33 8.34
N ALA A 132 31.70 -16.22 7.61
CA ALA A 132 32.84 -15.35 7.36
C ALA A 132 32.71 -14.05 8.18
N PRO A 133 33.72 -13.67 8.99
CA PRO A 133 33.71 -12.40 9.71
C PRO A 133 33.72 -11.20 8.75
N VAL A 134 32.74 -10.31 8.87
CA VAL A 134 32.74 -9.03 8.15
C VAL A 134 33.69 -8.06 8.83
N THR A 135 34.67 -7.53 8.10
CA THR A 135 35.65 -6.59 8.64
C THR A 135 35.25 -5.14 8.42
N GLU A 136 34.58 -4.86 7.30
CA GLU A 136 34.40 -3.51 6.74
C GLU A 136 33.21 -3.49 5.77
N VAL A 137 32.39 -2.43 5.82
CA VAL A 137 31.55 -2.04 4.70
C VAL A 137 32.44 -1.20 3.79
N TYR A 138 32.98 -1.82 2.75
CA TYR A 138 34.02 -1.25 1.88
C TYR A 138 33.49 -0.09 1.04
N ALA A 139 32.24 -0.20 0.56
CA ALA A 139 31.52 0.91 -0.04
C ALA A 139 30.01 0.76 0.18
N SER A 140 29.27 1.86 0.28
CA SER A 140 27.80 1.82 0.27
C SER A 140 27.17 3.14 -0.18
N SER A 141 26.03 3.04 -0.84
CA SER A 141 25.15 4.17 -1.14
C SER A 141 23.73 3.88 -0.63
N ASN A 142 23.21 4.78 0.21
CA ASN A 142 21.82 4.69 0.68
C ASN A 142 20.83 5.02 -0.45
N GLN A 143 21.20 5.90 -1.38
CA GLN A 143 20.35 6.28 -2.51
C GLN A 143 20.20 5.12 -3.48
N LEU A 144 21.31 4.47 -3.86
CA LEU A 144 21.30 3.37 -4.82
C LEU A 144 20.88 2.02 -4.23
N ASP A 145 20.54 1.96 -2.93
CA ASP A 145 20.33 0.71 -2.17
C ASP A 145 21.43 -0.35 -2.39
N LEU A 146 22.69 0.08 -2.55
CA LEU A 146 23.82 -0.79 -2.93
C LEU A 146 24.94 -0.77 -1.89
N ALA A 147 25.51 -1.95 -1.62
CA ALA A 147 26.65 -2.12 -0.73
C ALA A 147 27.70 -3.11 -1.27
N ILE A 148 28.96 -2.82 -0.97
CA ILE A 148 30.10 -3.71 -1.10
C ILE A 148 30.67 -3.93 0.31
N ILE A 149 30.71 -5.17 0.77
CA ILE A 149 31.27 -5.56 2.07
C ILE A 149 32.57 -6.33 1.89
N ARG A 150 33.44 -6.30 2.91
CA ARG A 150 34.67 -7.11 2.97
C ARG A 150 34.57 -8.14 4.09
N VAL A 151 34.85 -9.40 3.76
CA VAL A 151 34.97 -10.51 4.71
C VAL A 151 36.40 -11.01 4.84
N ASP A 152 36.76 -11.50 6.03
CA ASP A 152 37.98 -12.27 6.25
C ASP A 152 37.72 -13.74 5.89
N ALA A 153 37.88 -14.07 4.60
CA ALA A 153 37.73 -15.40 4.06
C ALA A 153 38.71 -15.65 2.90
N LYS A 154 38.97 -16.92 2.60
CA LYS A 154 39.87 -17.37 1.53
C LYS A 154 39.13 -18.29 0.56
N ASP A 155 39.78 -18.60 -0.55
CA ASP A 155 39.32 -19.57 -1.56
C ASP A 155 37.93 -19.26 -2.13
N LEU A 156 37.57 -17.96 -2.11
CA LEU A 156 36.34 -17.42 -2.68
C LEU A 156 36.38 -17.44 -4.21
N SER A 157 35.23 -17.64 -4.85
CA SER A 157 35.09 -17.65 -6.31
C SER A 157 34.33 -16.41 -6.80
N PRO A 158 35.01 -15.38 -7.35
CA PRO A 158 34.33 -14.20 -7.87
C PRO A 158 33.51 -14.51 -9.12
N LEU A 159 32.31 -13.92 -9.24
CA LEU A 159 31.60 -13.85 -10.50
C LEU A 159 32.22 -12.75 -11.38
N PRO A 160 32.40 -12.98 -12.71
CA PRO A 160 32.84 -11.94 -13.61
C PRO A 160 31.76 -10.85 -13.70
N VAL A 161 32.17 -9.61 -13.52
CA VAL A 161 31.33 -8.42 -13.68
C VAL A 161 31.36 -8.04 -15.16
N SER A 162 30.22 -7.83 -15.82
CA SER A 162 30.23 -7.35 -17.21
C SER A 162 30.85 -5.95 -17.30
N ASP A 163 31.44 -5.61 -18.43
CA ASP A 163 31.93 -4.25 -18.74
C ASP A 163 30.84 -3.36 -19.40
N GLU A 164 29.70 -3.94 -19.78
CA GLU A 164 28.58 -3.20 -20.39
C GLU A 164 27.91 -2.26 -19.37
N ASP A 165 27.56 -1.04 -19.78
CA ASP A 165 26.97 -0.03 -18.88
C ASP A 165 25.50 -0.31 -18.54
N GLU A 166 24.69 -0.67 -19.54
CA GLU A 166 23.27 -1.00 -19.38
C GLU A 166 22.91 -2.14 -20.34
N ALA A 167 22.28 -3.20 -19.83
CA ALA A 167 22.01 -4.41 -20.59
C ALA A 167 20.70 -4.30 -21.39
N ALA A 168 20.78 -4.53 -22.71
CA ALA A 168 19.66 -4.32 -23.63
C ALA A 168 18.35 -5.05 -23.25
N GLN A 169 17.22 -4.37 -23.49
CA GLN A 169 15.87 -4.94 -23.38
C GLN A 169 15.71 -6.17 -24.30
N GLY A 170 14.93 -7.16 -23.85
CA GLY A 170 14.75 -8.44 -24.53
C GLY A 170 15.89 -9.45 -24.28
N ARG A 171 16.91 -9.10 -23.50
CA ARG A 171 17.99 -10.03 -23.15
C ARG A 171 17.54 -11.07 -22.12
N ASP A 172 17.74 -12.34 -22.48
CA ASP A 172 17.69 -13.50 -21.58
C ASP A 172 18.68 -13.35 -20.40
N VAL A 173 18.18 -13.42 -19.17
CA VAL A 173 18.97 -13.33 -17.94
C VAL A 173 18.48 -14.28 -16.85
N VAL A 174 19.35 -14.55 -15.87
CA VAL A 174 19.09 -15.44 -14.72
C VAL A 174 19.41 -14.72 -13.42
N ALA A 175 18.44 -14.62 -12.51
CA ALA A 175 18.65 -14.12 -11.15
C ALA A 175 18.89 -15.28 -10.16
N MET A 176 19.86 -15.12 -9.25
CA MET A 176 20.22 -16.13 -8.24
C MET A 176 20.06 -15.56 -6.83
N GLY A 177 19.55 -16.35 -5.88
CA GLY A 177 19.27 -15.86 -4.53
C GLY A 177 18.97 -16.91 -3.46
N HIS A 178 18.48 -16.43 -2.32
CA HIS A 178 18.14 -17.22 -1.12
C HIS A 178 16.69 -16.95 -0.64
N PRO A 179 15.68 -17.07 -1.51
CA PRO A 179 14.31 -16.63 -1.24
C PRO A 179 13.72 -17.39 -0.05
N ARG A 180 13.23 -16.64 0.94
CA ARG A 180 12.65 -17.18 2.19
C ARG A 180 13.56 -18.19 2.93
N GLY A 181 14.89 -18.11 2.72
CA GLY A 181 15.88 -19.04 3.29
C GLY A 181 16.09 -20.35 2.51
N LEU A 182 15.37 -20.57 1.40
CA LEU A 182 15.64 -21.66 0.47
C LEU A 182 16.97 -21.38 -0.25
N ARG A 183 17.93 -22.31 -0.16
CA ARG A 183 19.31 -22.04 -0.58
C ARG A 183 19.52 -22.23 -2.09
N ASN A 184 20.29 -21.32 -2.70
CA ASN A 184 20.70 -21.38 -4.11
C ASN A 184 19.53 -21.50 -5.12
N SER A 185 18.44 -20.77 -4.88
CA SER A 185 17.33 -20.69 -5.84
C SER A 185 17.70 -19.85 -7.06
N MET A 186 17.03 -20.13 -8.17
CA MET A 186 17.30 -19.57 -9.48
C MET A 186 15.98 -19.18 -10.14
N ALA A 187 15.88 -17.96 -10.65
CA ALA A 187 14.79 -17.48 -11.50
C ALA A 187 15.35 -17.15 -12.89
N SER A 188 14.67 -17.57 -13.95
CA SER A 188 15.07 -17.33 -15.34
C SER A 188 14.01 -16.47 -16.01
N GLY A 189 14.43 -15.51 -16.83
CA GLY A 189 13.52 -14.60 -17.52
C GLY A 189 14.27 -13.65 -18.45
N LEU A 190 13.75 -12.45 -18.64
CA LEU A 190 14.36 -11.44 -19.51
C LEU A 190 14.29 -10.03 -18.91
N ILE A 191 15.14 -9.14 -19.41
CA ILE A 191 15.04 -7.69 -19.17
C ILE A 191 13.86 -7.16 -20.00
N SER A 192 12.74 -6.87 -19.35
CA SER A 192 11.50 -6.45 -20.02
C SER A 192 11.47 -4.96 -20.35
N GLY A 193 12.34 -4.16 -19.73
CA GLY A 193 12.47 -2.72 -20.00
C GLY A 193 13.47 -2.04 -19.08
N HIS A 194 13.47 -0.71 -19.11
CA HIS A 194 14.22 0.15 -18.19
C HIS A 194 13.24 1.14 -17.56
N GLN A 195 13.26 1.24 -16.23
CA GLN A 195 12.32 2.06 -15.47
C GLN A 195 13.07 3.02 -14.56
N GLU A 196 12.66 4.29 -14.52
CA GLU A 196 13.21 5.26 -13.56
C GLU A 196 12.41 5.22 -12.26
N ILE A 197 13.09 4.95 -11.14
CA ILE A 197 12.52 4.83 -9.80
C ILE A 197 13.36 5.72 -8.88
N GLU A 198 12.75 6.71 -8.23
CA GLU A 198 13.42 7.69 -7.36
C GLU A 198 14.65 8.40 -8.01
N GLY A 199 14.59 8.61 -9.33
CA GLY A 199 15.68 9.21 -10.11
C GLY A 199 16.82 8.22 -10.47
N ILE A 200 16.60 6.93 -10.27
CA ILE A 200 17.54 5.85 -10.59
C ILE A 200 16.94 5.01 -11.71
N ARG A 201 17.66 4.93 -12.84
CA ARG A 201 17.31 4.06 -13.96
C ARG A 201 17.68 2.61 -13.63
N MET A 202 16.67 1.76 -13.49
CA MET A 202 16.79 0.35 -13.12
C MET A 202 16.44 -0.58 -14.29
N LEU A 203 17.05 -1.76 -14.32
CA LEU A 203 16.66 -2.86 -15.19
C LEU A 203 15.33 -3.41 -14.69
N GLN A 204 14.30 -3.42 -15.53
CA GLN A 204 13.04 -4.10 -15.24
C GLN A 204 13.15 -5.56 -15.69
N LEU A 205 12.84 -6.50 -14.79
CA LEU A 205 12.95 -7.93 -15.00
C LEU A 205 11.56 -8.55 -15.08
N ALA A 206 11.28 -9.32 -16.13
CA ALA A 206 10.14 -10.23 -16.17
C ALA A 206 10.59 -11.61 -15.65
N MET A 207 10.43 -11.81 -14.34
CA MET A 207 10.67 -13.07 -13.62
C MET A 207 10.19 -12.96 -12.16
N SER A 208 9.80 -14.08 -11.58
CA SER A 208 9.38 -14.17 -10.18
C SER A 208 10.53 -13.85 -9.21
N ILE A 209 10.55 -12.64 -8.64
CA ILE A 209 11.48 -12.20 -7.61
C ILE A 209 10.80 -12.27 -6.24
N GLU A 210 11.48 -12.82 -5.23
CA GLU A 210 10.95 -13.02 -3.88
C GLU A 210 11.90 -12.47 -2.80
N PRO A 211 11.38 -12.12 -1.59
CA PRO A 211 12.21 -11.69 -0.46
C PRO A 211 13.31 -12.72 -0.12
N GLY A 212 14.57 -12.28 -0.15
CA GLY A 212 15.76 -13.14 -0.07
C GLY A 212 16.53 -13.27 -1.40
N ASN A 213 15.98 -12.79 -2.53
CA ASN A 213 16.73 -12.57 -3.76
C ASN A 213 17.49 -11.22 -3.77
N SER A 214 17.06 -10.24 -2.97
CA SER A 214 17.70 -8.92 -2.89
C SER A 214 19.19 -9.02 -2.50
N GLY A 215 20.02 -8.28 -3.22
CA GLY A 215 21.48 -8.36 -3.21
C GLY A 215 22.09 -9.47 -4.08
N GLY A 216 21.26 -10.34 -4.66
CA GLY A 216 21.69 -11.41 -5.58
C GLY A 216 22.04 -10.90 -6.98
N PRO A 217 22.92 -11.61 -7.72
CA PRO A 217 23.32 -11.23 -9.07
C PRO A 217 22.23 -11.56 -10.10
N VAL A 218 22.11 -10.69 -11.10
CA VAL A 218 21.46 -10.96 -12.38
C VAL A 218 22.55 -11.26 -13.40
N LEU A 219 22.49 -12.44 -14.03
CA LEU A 219 23.50 -12.99 -14.92
C LEU A 219 23.02 -13.01 -16.37
N ASP A 220 23.92 -12.69 -17.31
CA ASP A 220 23.73 -13.02 -18.73
C ASP A 220 23.94 -14.52 -19.00
N ARG A 221 23.70 -14.95 -20.25
CA ARG A 221 23.90 -16.34 -20.68
C ARG A 221 25.38 -16.73 -20.89
N GLN A 222 26.32 -15.86 -20.56
CA GLN A 222 27.76 -16.15 -20.45
C GLN A 222 28.17 -16.27 -18.96
N GLY A 223 27.26 -15.96 -18.04
CA GLY A 223 27.47 -15.97 -16.59
C GLY A 223 28.29 -14.78 -16.09
N ASN A 224 28.16 -13.62 -16.74
CA ASN A 224 28.63 -12.34 -16.23
C ASN A 224 27.49 -11.59 -15.55
N VAL A 225 27.82 -10.84 -14.50
CA VAL A 225 26.84 -10.01 -13.78
C VAL A 225 26.48 -8.79 -14.65
N VAL A 226 25.19 -8.63 -14.94
CA VAL A 226 24.61 -7.47 -15.64
C VAL A 226 23.76 -6.58 -14.74
N GLY A 227 23.38 -7.07 -13.55
CA GLY A 227 22.73 -6.24 -12.53
C GLY A 227 22.66 -6.91 -11.16
N ILE A 228 22.10 -6.18 -10.19
CA ILE A 228 21.92 -6.61 -8.79
C ILE A 228 20.45 -6.47 -8.42
N VAL A 229 19.79 -7.57 -8.05
CA VAL A 229 18.37 -7.56 -7.64
C VAL A 229 18.21 -6.70 -6.39
N THR A 230 17.28 -5.74 -6.39
CA THR A 230 17.07 -4.87 -5.22
C THR A 230 15.64 -4.94 -4.67
N MET A 231 14.62 -4.85 -5.53
CA MET A 231 13.20 -4.81 -5.11
C MET A 231 12.27 -5.61 -6.04
N LYS A 232 11.10 -5.98 -5.51
CA LYS A 232 9.96 -6.54 -6.26
C LYS A 232 8.93 -5.42 -6.50
N SER A 233 8.22 -5.46 -7.63
CA SER A 233 7.02 -4.63 -7.80
C SER A 233 5.95 -5.02 -6.78
N THR A 234 5.27 -4.02 -6.22
CA THR A 234 4.07 -4.18 -5.38
C THR A 234 2.76 -4.20 -6.19
N VAL A 235 2.85 -4.00 -7.51
CA VAL A 235 1.71 -3.86 -8.42
C VAL A 235 1.57 -5.06 -9.38
N ALA A 236 2.68 -5.75 -9.70
CA ALA A 236 2.69 -6.89 -10.61
C ALA A 236 3.62 -8.00 -10.07
N GLU A 237 3.10 -9.22 -9.93
CA GLU A 237 3.78 -10.28 -9.15
C GLU A 237 5.08 -10.82 -9.79
N ASP A 238 5.19 -10.81 -11.11
CA ASP A 238 6.37 -11.29 -11.86
C ASP A 238 7.28 -10.16 -12.38
N VAL A 239 7.15 -8.94 -11.83
CA VAL A 239 8.03 -7.81 -12.14
C VAL A 239 9.01 -7.56 -10.99
N GLY A 240 10.29 -7.77 -11.27
CA GLY A 240 11.41 -7.40 -10.39
C GLY A 240 12.20 -6.21 -10.92
N PHE A 241 12.97 -5.55 -10.06
CA PHE A 241 13.89 -4.48 -10.45
C PHE A 241 15.30 -4.75 -9.95
N ALA A 242 16.27 -4.50 -10.84
CA ALA A 242 17.69 -4.63 -10.55
C ALA A 242 18.48 -3.37 -10.93
N LEU A 243 19.49 -3.06 -10.14
CA LEU A 243 20.44 -1.99 -10.41
C LEU A 243 21.35 -2.40 -11.58
N PRO A 244 21.58 -1.58 -12.61
CA PRO A 244 22.55 -1.86 -13.66
C PRO A 244 23.95 -2.05 -13.07
N VAL A 245 24.69 -3.05 -13.58
CA VAL A 245 26.03 -3.41 -13.07
C VAL A 245 27.03 -2.25 -13.09
N LYS A 246 26.85 -1.26 -13.96
CA LYS A 246 27.65 -0.02 -13.94
C LYS A 246 27.70 0.63 -12.57
N LEU A 247 26.57 0.71 -11.85
CA LEU A 247 26.51 1.36 -10.54
C LEU A 247 27.38 0.63 -9.49
N LEU A 248 27.58 -0.68 -9.65
CA LEU A 248 28.50 -1.47 -8.85
C LEU A 248 29.97 -1.26 -9.26
N ARG A 249 30.27 -1.05 -10.55
CA ARG A 249 31.61 -0.63 -11.01
C ARG A 249 31.96 0.75 -10.48
N ASP A 250 31.04 1.71 -10.59
CA ASP A 250 31.20 3.09 -10.11
C ASP A 250 31.43 3.12 -8.58
N LEU A 251 30.59 2.43 -7.80
CA LEU A 251 30.73 2.34 -6.33
C LEU A 251 32.00 1.58 -5.88
N ARG A 252 32.53 0.67 -6.71
CA ARG A 252 33.81 -0.01 -6.47
C ARG A 252 35.02 0.90 -6.77
N ALA A 253 34.87 1.87 -7.67
CA ALA A 253 35.94 2.78 -8.09
C ALA A 253 36.17 3.94 -7.10
N ASP A 254 35.11 4.46 -6.45
CA ASP A 254 35.18 5.47 -5.39
C ASP A 254 34.59 4.94 -4.06
N PRO A 255 35.35 4.11 -3.31
CA PRO A 255 34.85 3.45 -2.11
C PRO A 255 34.84 4.38 -0.88
N ASN A 256 33.82 4.25 -0.03
CA ASN A 256 33.69 4.99 1.23
C ASN A 256 33.79 4.06 2.47
N PRO A 257 34.97 3.45 2.74
CA PRO A 257 35.11 2.34 3.68
C PRO A 257 34.82 2.70 5.14
N ILE A 258 33.96 1.89 5.78
CA ILE A 258 33.63 1.96 7.19
C ILE A 258 33.93 0.62 7.86
N PRO A 259 34.98 0.52 8.70
CA PRO A 259 35.26 -0.67 9.50
C PRO A 259 34.05 -1.05 10.37
N MET A 260 33.79 -2.35 10.56
CA MET A 260 32.59 -2.81 11.28
C MET A 260 32.51 -2.31 12.74
N SER A 261 33.65 -2.03 13.37
CA SER A 261 33.73 -1.37 14.68
C SER A 261 33.14 0.04 14.70
N ARG A 262 33.18 0.77 13.58
CA ARG A 262 32.50 2.06 13.38
C ARG A 262 31.07 1.86 12.86
N TRP A 263 30.84 0.90 11.97
CA TRP A 263 29.50 0.60 11.43
C TRP A 263 28.49 0.34 12.55
N ARG A 264 28.83 -0.52 13.51
CA ARG A 264 28.04 -0.83 14.73
C ARG A 264 27.74 0.38 15.63
N THR A 265 28.35 1.54 15.39
CA THR A 265 28.09 2.81 16.11
C THR A 265 27.26 3.82 15.32
N ILE A 266 26.93 3.54 14.05
CA ILE A 266 26.10 4.44 13.23
C ILE A 266 24.69 4.53 13.83
N GLY A 267 24.33 5.74 14.27
CA GLY A 267 23.07 5.99 14.96
C GLY A 267 23.02 5.49 16.40
N ALA A 268 24.14 5.08 17.01
CA ALA A 268 24.21 4.86 18.45
C ALA A 268 24.11 6.19 19.23
N LEU A 269 23.70 6.11 20.49
CA LEU A 269 23.79 7.25 21.41
C LEU A 269 25.27 7.60 21.69
N ASP A 270 25.56 8.89 21.84
CA ASP A 270 26.85 9.32 22.40
C ASP A 270 26.95 8.89 23.88
N SER A 271 27.80 7.91 24.18
CA SER A 271 27.95 7.35 25.54
C SER A 271 28.51 8.35 26.56
N ARG A 272 29.09 9.46 26.11
CA ARG A 272 29.48 10.58 26.98
C ARG A 272 28.27 11.42 27.43
N GLN A 273 27.12 11.23 26.78
CA GLN A 273 25.88 11.95 27.03
C GLN A 273 24.77 11.07 27.61
N TRP A 274 24.78 9.76 27.32
CA TRP A 274 23.68 8.85 27.63
C TRP A 274 24.14 7.46 28.10
N THR A 275 23.43 6.91 29.09
CA THR A 275 23.55 5.53 29.56
C THR A 275 22.20 4.81 29.40
N THR A 276 22.19 3.68 28.69
CA THR A 276 20.98 2.86 28.50
C THR A 276 20.86 1.80 29.58
N VAL A 277 19.70 1.68 30.23
CA VAL A 277 19.39 0.68 31.26
C VAL A 277 18.24 -0.21 30.79
N PHE A 278 18.29 -1.49 31.17
CA PHE A 278 17.29 -2.51 30.82
C PHE A 278 17.06 -2.70 29.31
N GLY A 279 18.14 -2.69 28.51
CA GLY A 279 18.10 -3.10 27.11
C GLY A 279 17.36 -2.15 26.16
N ALA A 280 16.53 -2.72 25.28
CA ALA A 280 15.95 -2.09 24.08
C ALA A 280 16.99 -1.52 23.07
N ASN A 281 16.51 -1.09 21.90
CA ASN A 281 17.33 -0.51 20.84
C ASN A 281 17.15 1.02 20.81
N TRP A 282 17.86 1.71 21.70
CA TRP A 282 17.99 3.16 21.69
C TRP A 282 18.99 3.64 20.63
N ARG A 283 18.60 4.67 19.86
CA ARG A 283 19.38 5.24 18.75
C ARG A 283 19.27 6.76 18.71
N GLN A 284 20.23 7.44 18.08
CA GLN A 284 20.26 8.90 17.92
C GLN A 284 20.64 9.32 16.49
N ARG A 285 19.84 10.17 15.85
CA ARG A 285 20.09 10.68 14.49
C ARG A 285 19.44 12.06 14.31
N ALA A 286 20.17 13.01 13.72
CA ALA A 286 19.68 14.35 13.40
C ALA A 286 18.93 15.07 14.56
N GLY A 287 19.46 14.99 15.78
CA GLY A 287 18.87 15.62 16.97
C GLY A 287 17.65 14.88 17.56
N ARG A 288 17.17 13.80 16.95
CA ARG A 288 16.18 12.88 17.53
C ARG A 288 16.86 11.71 18.23
N ILE A 289 16.21 11.20 19.26
CA ILE A 289 16.48 9.90 19.89
C ILE A 289 15.27 9.01 19.63
N THR A 290 15.48 7.76 19.28
CA THR A 290 14.41 6.79 19.05
C THR A 290 14.62 5.53 19.89
N VAL A 291 13.52 4.88 20.27
CA VAL A 291 13.53 3.61 20.98
C VAL A 291 12.57 2.64 20.31
N ASN A 292 12.98 1.38 20.21
CA ASN A 292 12.11 0.26 19.86
C ASN A 292 12.65 -1.06 20.45
N GLY A 293 11.81 -2.09 20.42
CA GLY A 293 12.09 -3.38 21.07
C GLY A 293 11.79 -3.38 22.56
N GLN A 294 11.69 -4.57 23.13
CA GLN A 294 11.27 -4.78 24.52
C GLN A 294 12.41 -4.50 25.51
N GLY A 295 12.11 -3.75 26.57
CA GLY A 295 13.00 -3.57 27.72
C GLY A 295 13.02 -4.80 28.62
N THR A 296 14.12 -5.03 29.33
CA THR A 296 14.36 -6.26 30.11
C THR A 296 13.86 -6.19 31.57
N SER A 297 13.45 -5.02 32.05
CA SER A 297 12.84 -4.85 33.39
C SER A 297 11.31 -4.97 33.33
N PHE A 298 10.66 -5.04 34.49
CA PHE A 298 9.22 -5.23 34.63
C PHE A 298 8.40 -4.24 33.76
N GLY A 299 7.25 -4.71 33.27
CA GLY A 299 6.42 -3.96 32.32
C GLY A 299 7.09 -3.71 30.96
N GLY A 300 8.21 -4.38 30.65
CA GLY A 300 9.02 -4.10 29.46
C GLY A 300 9.75 -2.76 29.55
N ARG A 301 10.09 -2.30 30.77
CA ARG A 301 10.76 -1.04 31.08
C ARG A 301 12.17 -0.99 30.48
N THR A 302 12.50 0.16 29.89
CA THR A 302 13.84 0.55 29.45
C THR A 302 14.07 2.05 29.70
N LEU A 303 15.29 2.42 30.07
CA LEU A 303 15.68 3.80 30.39
C LEU A 303 16.87 4.27 29.52
N CYS A 304 16.93 5.56 29.24
CA CYS A 304 18.06 6.24 28.63
C CYS A 304 18.38 7.49 29.46
N LEU A 305 19.33 7.34 30.38
CA LEU A 305 19.67 8.30 31.43
C LEU A 305 20.78 9.25 30.99
N ARG A 306 20.71 10.53 31.40
CA ARG A 306 21.59 11.60 30.95
C ARG A 306 22.86 11.68 31.81
N ASN A 307 24.02 11.58 31.17
CA ASN A 307 25.34 11.59 31.83
C ASN A 307 25.84 13.02 32.11
N ARG A 308 25.00 13.87 32.72
CA ARG A 308 25.31 15.28 33.04
C ARG A 308 24.80 15.65 34.43
N GLU A 309 25.59 16.41 35.19
CA GLU A 309 25.16 17.04 36.44
C GLU A 309 23.88 17.87 36.26
N LEU A 310 22.99 17.80 37.25
CA LEU A 310 21.74 18.56 37.29
C LEU A 310 21.96 19.98 37.83
N PRO A 311 21.14 20.96 37.41
CA PRO A 311 21.05 22.23 38.11
C PRO A 311 20.54 22.03 39.54
N ARG A 312 20.84 22.96 40.45
CA ARG A 312 20.19 23.00 41.77
C ARG A 312 18.71 23.35 41.60
N ALA A 313 17.86 22.76 42.43
CA ALA A 313 16.43 23.09 42.46
C ALA A 313 16.20 24.58 42.83
N PRO A 314 15.19 25.25 42.24
CA PRO A 314 14.25 24.71 41.26
C PRO A 314 14.86 24.55 39.86
N PHE A 315 14.53 23.45 39.17
CA PHE A 315 14.93 23.22 37.79
C PHE A 315 13.84 22.50 36.98
N ASP A 316 13.85 22.72 35.67
CA ASP A 316 12.98 22.06 34.70
C ASP A 316 13.74 20.96 33.95
N LEU A 317 13.03 19.87 33.70
CA LEU A 317 13.39 18.74 32.85
C LEU A 317 12.36 18.67 31.71
N GLN A 318 12.77 18.82 30.45
CA GLN A 318 11.87 18.86 29.30
C GLN A 318 12.26 17.83 28.21
N VAL A 319 11.25 17.30 27.51
CA VAL A 319 11.42 16.60 26.22
C VAL A 319 10.19 16.77 25.35
N ILE A 320 10.37 16.79 24.02
CA ILE A 320 9.27 16.62 23.08
C ILE A 320 9.24 15.14 22.64
N VAL A 321 8.17 14.42 22.98
CA VAL A 321 7.97 13.00 22.66
C VAL A 321 6.83 12.81 21.65
N LYS A 322 6.91 11.77 20.82
CA LYS A 322 5.81 11.27 19.99
C LYS A 322 5.78 9.75 20.05
N LEU A 323 4.61 9.18 20.36
CA LEU A 323 4.38 7.74 20.31
C LEU A 323 4.01 7.32 18.87
N LYS A 324 4.40 6.10 18.46
CA LYS A 324 3.91 5.47 17.23
C LYS A 324 2.50 4.87 17.41
N ASP A 325 2.21 4.40 18.63
CA ASP A 325 0.91 3.87 19.04
C ASP A 325 0.57 4.40 20.45
N GLU A 326 -0.63 4.96 20.61
CA GLU A 326 -1.18 5.46 21.88
C GLU A 326 -1.40 4.35 22.92
N GLN A 327 -1.51 3.09 22.50
CA GLN A 327 -1.52 1.95 23.43
C GLN A 327 -0.22 1.85 24.22
N GLY A 328 0.90 2.35 23.68
CA GLY A 328 2.22 2.34 24.30
C GLY A 328 2.34 3.28 25.51
N ALA A 329 3.58 3.43 26.00
CA ALA A 329 3.97 4.45 26.97
C ALA A 329 5.47 4.77 26.87
N ALA A 330 5.79 6.06 26.73
CA ALA A 330 7.17 6.58 26.72
C ALA A 330 7.21 8.08 27.06
N GLY A 331 8.24 8.55 27.76
CA GLY A 331 8.35 9.94 28.22
C GLY A 331 9.57 10.18 29.12
N LEU A 332 9.41 11.00 30.16
CA LEU A 332 10.48 11.41 31.07
C LEU A 332 10.67 10.43 32.25
N VAL A 333 11.92 10.30 32.70
CA VAL A 333 12.31 9.71 33.99
C VAL A 333 13.12 10.71 34.81
N PHE A 334 12.89 10.76 36.12
CA PHE A 334 13.60 11.62 37.07
C PHE A 334 13.76 10.95 38.44
N HIS A 335 14.78 11.41 39.18
CA HIS A 335 15.23 10.82 40.45
C HIS A 335 15.47 9.30 40.33
N SER A 336 16.10 8.87 39.22
CA SER A 336 16.47 7.47 39.01
C SER A 336 17.82 7.16 39.66
N ASP A 337 17.89 6.07 40.41
CA ASP A 337 19.14 5.57 40.99
C ASP A 337 20.06 4.87 39.97
N GLY A 338 19.65 4.80 38.70
CA GLY A 338 20.34 4.07 37.64
C GLY A 338 19.83 2.65 37.45
N ASP A 339 18.87 2.20 38.27
CA ASP A 339 18.33 0.84 38.28
C ASP A 339 16.79 0.90 38.39
N ASP A 340 16.16 0.00 39.15
CA ASP A 340 14.71 -0.17 39.18
C ASP A 340 13.92 0.94 39.91
N ARG A 341 14.56 1.90 40.61
CA ARG A 341 13.86 2.95 41.36
C ARG A 341 13.94 4.31 40.68
N HIS A 342 12.76 4.89 40.39
CA HIS A 342 12.64 6.22 39.78
C HIS A 342 11.19 6.72 39.76
N TYR A 343 10.98 8.00 39.45
CA TYR A 343 9.68 8.46 38.92
C TYR A 343 9.68 8.43 37.38
N GLY A 344 8.50 8.28 36.79
CA GLY A 344 8.29 8.46 35.35
C GLY A 344 7.03 9.27 35.09
N PHE A 345 7.11 10.22 34.15
CA PHE A 345 5.99 11.03 33.68
C PHE A 345 5.88 10.92 32.16
N TYR A 346 4.77 10.35 31.68
CA TYR A 346 4.62 9.94 30.27
C TYR A 346 3.16 9.78 29.85
N PRO A 347 2.83 9.96 28.56
CA PRO A 347 1.59 9.45 27.99
C PRO A 347 1.52 7.93 28.07
N SER A 348 0.31 7.40 28.31
CA SER A 348 0.02 5.96 28.37
C SER A 348 -1.46 5.70 28.07
N GLY A 349 -1.78 4.93 27.04
CA GLY A 349 -3.19 4.61 26.70
C GLY A 349 -4.03 5.84 26.33
N GLY A 350 -3.40 6.93 25.90
CA GLY A 350 -4.04 8.21 25.67
C GLY A 350 -4.39 9.04 26.93
N ASN A 351 -3.96 8.61 28.13
CA ASN A 351 -3.90 9.41 29.36
C ASN A 351 -2.50 9.98 29.56
N LEU A 352 -2.33 10.90 30.53
CA LEU A 352 -1.02 11.23 31.10
C LEU A 352 -0.86 10.56 32.45
N ARG A 353 0.26 9.85 32.62
CA ARG A 353 0.54 9.05 33.80
C ARG A 353 1.78 9.57 34.52
N LEU A 354 1.66 9.72 35.85
CA LEU A 354 2.78 9.82 36.77
C LEU A 354 2.86 8.52 37.56
N THR A 355 4.05 7.95 37.65
CA THR A 355 4.28 6.68 38.33
C THR A 355 5.60 6.75 39.09
N ARG A 356 5.57 6.28 40.35
CA ARG A 356 6.77 5.95 41.11
C ARG A 356 7.04 4.46 40.95
N PHE A 357 8.29 4.09 40.69
CA PHE A 357 8.76 2.71 40.72
C PHE A 357 9.66 2.55 41.93
N ASP A 358 9.32 1.58 42.78
CA ASP A 358 9.98 1.28 44.05
C ASP A 358 10.89 0.04 43.96
N GLY A 359 10.84 -0.70 42.85
CA GLY A 359 11.63 -1.91 42.64
C GLY A 359 11.31 -2.63 41.32
N ALA A 360 11.67 -3.91 41.28
CA ALA A 360 11.80 -4.72 40.06
C ALA A 360 10.51 -5.42 39.57
N ASP A 361 9.39 -5.28 40.27
CA ASP A 361 8.19 -6.12 40.05
C ASP A 361 6.85 -5.35 40.09
N VAL A 362 5.75 -6.09 39.85
CA VAL A 362 4.37 -5.58 39.81
C VAL A 362 3.83 -5.08 41.16
N ASN A 363 4.46 -5.47 42.27
CA ASN A 363 4.11 -5.00 43.61
C ASN A 363 4.88 -3.72 43.98
N SER A 364 5.97 -3.44 43.26
CA SER A 364 6.95 -2.41 43.56
C SER A 364 6.77 -1.17 42.65
N TRP A 365 5.52 -0.76 42.42
CA TRP A 365 5.21 0.47 41.69
C TRP A 365 3.91 1.12 42.20
N THR A 366 3.84 2.44 42.15
CA THR A 366 2.69 3.25 42.58
C THR A 366 2.31 4.22 41.46
N ILE A 367 1.09 4.09 40.93
CA ILE A 367 0.50 5.11 40.06
C ILE A 367 0.07 6.29 40.92
N LEU A 368 0.66 7.46 40.69
CA LEU A 368 0.36 8.70 41.43
C LEU A 368 -0.67 9.59 40.70
N HIS A 369 -0.80 9.42 39.38
CA HIS A 369 -1.81 10.08 38.54
C HIS A 369 -1.93 9.30 37.22
N ASP A 370 -3.14 9.19 36.65
CA ASP A 370 -3.39 8.51 35.36
C ASP A 370 -4.70 8.99 34.71
N GLU A 371 -4.74 10.23 34.22
CA GLU A 371 -5.97 10.86 33.72
C GLU A 371 -5.82 11.42 32.29
N PRO A 372 -6.92 11.50 31.51
CA PRO A 372 -6.91 12.16 30.20
C PRO A 372 -6.81 13.68 30.36
N HIS A 373 -5.81 14.30 29.74
CA HIS A 373 -5.60 15.75 29.84
C HIS A 373 -5.83 16.48 28.51
N LYS A 374 -6.67 17.53 28.52
CA LYS A 374 -7.13 18.27 27.33
C LYS A 374 -6.04 18.87 26.43
N ALA A 375 -4.84 19.09 26.97
CA ALA A 375 -3.70 19.65 26.22
C ALA A 375 -2.78 18.56 25.62
N TYR A 376 -3.05 17.27 25.84
CA TYR A 376 -2.30 16.17 25.22
C TYR A 376 -2.81 15.90 23.79
N LYS A 377 -1.89 15.89 22.82
CA LYS A 377 -2.15 15.67 21.39
C LYS A 377 -1.90 14.20 21.02
N ARG A 378 -2.95 13.37 20.99
CA ARG A 378 -2.85 11.96 20.56
C ARG A 378 -2.31 11.86 19.12
N GLY A 379 -1.37 10.95 18.88
CA GLY A 379 -0.75 10.72 17.58
C GLY A 379 0.20 11.82 17.11
N ASP A 380 0.54 12.79 17.96
CA ASP A 380 1.47 13.89 17.61
C ASP A 380 2.52 14.21 18.68
N TRP A 381 3.39 15.17 18.36
CA TRP A 381 4.44 15.65 19.26
C TRP A 381 3.85 16.37 20.49
N ASN A 382 4.33 15.98 21.67
CA ASN A 382 3.96 16.56 22.95
C ASN A 382 5.20 16.94 23.75
N THR A 383 5.27 18.20 24.18
CA THR A 383 6.30 18.69 25.09
C THR A 383 5.91 18.33 26.52
N LEU A 384 6.59 17.35 27.11
CA LEU A 384 6.48 17.04 28.53
C LEU A 384 7.48 17.92 29.29
N THR A 385 7.10 18.42 30.47
CA THR A 385 8.04 19.08 31.38
C THR A 385 7.75 18.68 32.82
N VAL A 386 8.79 18.36 33.58
CA VAL A 386 8.73 18.18 35.04
C VAL A 386 9.57 19.30 35.66
N ARG A 387 8.96 20.10 36.53
CA ARG A 387 9.63 21.11 37.35
C ARG A 387 9.86 20.55 38.74
N VAL A 388 11.12 20.42 39.12
CA VAL A 388 11.55 19.86 40.42
C VAL A 388 11.91 21.01 41.36
N HIS A 389 11.27 21.05 42.53
CA HIS A 389 11.60 21.93 43.66
C HIS A 389 12.26 21.11 44.78
N ALA A 390 12.56 21.72 45.93
CA ALA A 390 13.16 21.01 47.07
C ALA A 390 12.22 19.97 47.70
N ASP A 391 10.94 20.33 47.89
CA ASP A 391 9.97 19.53 48.67
C ASP A 391 8.82 18.96 47.84
N PHE A 392 8.78 19.24 46.53
CA PHE A 392 7.67 18.90 45.63
C PHE A 392 8.08 19.00 44.15
N PHE A 393 7.23 18.49 43.25
CA PHE A 393 7.40 18.67 41.81
C PHE A 393 6.08 18.89 41.07
N GLU A 394 6.14 19.52 39.90
CA GLU A 394 5.01 19.87 39.05
C GLU A 394 5.19 19.25 37.65
N CYS A 395 4.16 18.61 37.09
CA CYS A 395 4.22 18.03 35.75
C CYS A 395 3.34 18.80 34.76
N TYR A 396 3.82 18.98 33.54
CA TYR A 396 3.20 19.78 32.48
C TYR A 396 3.18 19.03 31.15
N VAL A 397 2.13 19.25 30.34
CA VAL A 397 2.08 18.89 28.92
C VAL A 397 1.79 20.14 28.10
N ASN A 398 2.55 20.37 27.03
CA ASN A 398 2.37 21.48 26.10
C ASN A 398 2.15 22.83 26.83
N GLY A 399 3.03 23.13 27.81
CA GLY A 399 2.99 24.32 28.66
C GLY A 399 1.89 24.36 29.74
N THR A 400 0.95 23.41 29.77
CA THR A 400 -0.18 23.39 30.72
C THR A 400 0.12 22.47 31.91
N LYS A 401 -0.04 22.97 33.15
CA LYS A 401 0.14 22.18 34.39
C LYS A 401 -0.92 21.07 34.44
N VAL A 402 -0.46 19.83 34.66
CA VAL A 402 -1.28 18.62 34.78
C VAL A 402 -1.50 18.31 36.26
N LEU A 403 -0.44 18.35 37.07
CA LEU A 403 -0.48 18.03 38.50
C LEU A 403 0.62 18.73 39.30
N GLU A 404 0.46 18.72 40.62
CA GLU A 404 1.51 18.96 41.62
C GLU A 404 1.59 17.74 42.54
N SER A 405 2.80 17.28 42.87
CA SER A 405 3.02 16.15 43.76
C SER A 405 3.99 16.52 44.88
N ARG A 406 3.67 16.10 46.10
CA ARG A 406 4.51 16.19 47.31
C ARG A 406 5.02 14.81 47.74
N ASP A 407 4.95 13.82 46.86
CA ASP A 407 5.59 12.52 47.04
C ASP A 407 7.11 12.72 47.02
N SER A 408 7.77 12.34 48.11
CA SER A 408 9.18 12.65 48.38
C SER A 408 10.01 11.39 48.65
N ALA A 409 9.54 10.23 48.17
CA ALA A 409 10.23 8.95 48.32
C ALA A 409 11.62 8.94 47.64
N PHE A 410 11.80 9.68 46.53
CA PHE A 410 13.11 9.98 45.95
C PHE A 410 13.27 11.50 45.74
N THR A 411 14.36 12.08 46.24
CA THR A 411 14.66 13.53 46.13
C THR A 411 15.93 13.83 45.33
N GLU A 412 16.70 12.81 44.97
CA GLU A 412 17.95 12.89 44.23
C GLU A 412 18.02 11.77 43.20
N GLY A 413 18.92 11.89 42.22
CA GLY A 413 19.20 10.86 41.22
C GLY A 413 19.41 11.42 39.82
N THR A 414 19.41 10.54 38.84
CA THR A 414 19.55 10.86 37.42
C THR A 414 18.21 11.18 36.76
N VAL A 415 18.28 11.81 35.58
CA VAL A 415 17.13 12.12 34.71
C VAL A 415 17.35 11.54 33.32
N GLY A 416 16.29 11.39 32.54
CA GLY A 416 16.40 10.88 31.17
C GLY A 416 15.06 10.59 30.52
N LEU A 417 15.11 9.62 29.61
CA LEU A 417 13.97 9.11 28.85
C LEU A 417 13.61 7.69 29.33
N ALA A 418 12.33 7.34 29.31
CA ALA A 418 11.85 6.01 29.61
C ALA A 418 10.85 5.53 28.55
N ALA A 419 10.83 4.23 28.29
CA ALA A 419 9.79 3.56 27.51
C ALA A 419 9.43 2.21 28.14
N PHE A 420 8.21 1.76 27.89
CA PHE A 420 7.61 0.57 28.50
C PHE A 420 6.95 -0.29 27.43
N ARG A 421 6.67 -1.57 27.74
CA ARG A 421 5.84 -2.47 26.93
C ARG A 421 6.28 -2.61 25.46
N GLY A 422 7.57 -2.40 25.18
CA GLY A 422 8.14 -2.45 23.82
C GLY A 422 7.76 -1.26 22.91
N THR A 423 7.25 -0.17 23.48
CA THR A 423 6.73 1.01 22.75
C THR A 423 7.76 1.59 21.78
N GLU A 424 7.36 1.73 20.51
CA GLU A 424 8.08 2.56 19.55
C GLU A 424 7.78 4.04 19.79
N ALA A 425 8.80 4.83 20.10
CA ALA A 425 8.68 6.26 20.36
C ALA A 425 9.87 7.07 19.80
N GLU A 426 9.58 8.31 19.41
CA GLU A 426 10.58 9.33 19.07
C GLU A 426 10.63 10.42 20.14
N PHE A 427 11.85 10.91 20.41
CA PHE A 427 12.13 12.01 21.33
C PHE A 427 13.01 13.06 20.63
N ARG A 428 12.82 14.34 20.95
CA ARG A 428 13.68 15.45 20.50
C ARG A 428 13.69 16.56 21.55
N ARG A 429 14.71 17.43 21.51
CA ARG A 429 14.93 18.53 22.50
C ARG A 429 14.78 18.03 23.95
N PHE A 430 15.64 17.10 24.37
CA PHE A 430 15.78 16.78 25.79
C PHE A 430 16.69 17.80 26.46
N GLU A 431 16.17 18.55 27.43
CA GLU A 431 16.83 19.70 28.01
C GLU A 431 16.63 19.79 29.53
N THR A 432 17.60 20.37 30.23
CA THR A 432 17.55 20.67 31.66
C THR A 432 18.03 22.10 31.92
N GLY A 433 17.30 22.89 32.72
CA GLY A 433 17.60 24.31 32.93
C GLY A 433 16.74 24.95 34.03
N ALA A 434 17.02 26.21 34.38
CA ALA A 434 16.33 26.90 35.48
C ALA A 434 14.89 27.34 35.13
N SER A 435 14.57 27.52 33.84
CA SER A 435 13.20 27.65 33.34
C SER A 435 13.15 27.25 31.87
N LEU A 436 12.43 26.18 31.57
CA LEU A 436 12.16 25.64 30.22
C LEU A 436 10.65 25.65 29.89
N LEU A 437 9.78 25.86 30.88
CA LEU A 437 8.37 26.17 30.59
C LEU A 437 8.29 27.44 29.71
N PRO A 438 7.45 27.44 28.66
CA PRO A 438 7.34 28.58 27.77
C PRO A 438 6.84 29.81 28.53
N SER A 439 7.43 30.97 28.25
CA SER A 439 6.88 32.26 28.65
C SER A 439 5.42 32.32 28.24
N SER A 440 4.50 32.49 29.19
CA SER A 440 3.08 32.47 28.88
C SER A 440 2.73 33.64 27.97
N LEU A 441 2.50 33.38 26.68
CA LEU A 441 1.96 34.36 25.75
C LEU A 441 0.74 35.01 26.41
N ASP A 442 0.76 36.33 26.59
CA ASP A 442 -0.37 37.06 27.15
C ASP A 442 -1.54 37.13 26.14
N ALA A 443 -2.64 37.78 26.54
CA ALA A 443 -3.81 37.89 25.67
C ALA A 443 -3.50 38.67 24.38
N ALA A 444 -2.70 39.73 24.46
CA ALA A 444 -2.37 40.59 23.33
C ALA A 444 -1.44 39.88 22.33
N ALA A 445 -0.45 39.13 22.82
CA ALA A 445 0.44 38.33 21.98
C ALA A 445 -0.34 37.23 21.22
N ARG A 446 -1.27 36.54 21.88
CA ARG A 446 -2.14 35.54 21.22
C ARG A 446 -3.07 36.17 20.19
N GLU A 447 -3.67 37.31 20.51
CA GLU A 447 -4.53 38.05 19.59
C GLU A 447 -3.73 38.55 18.37
N GLN A 448 -2.52 39.06 18.57
CA GLN A 448 -1.62 39.50 17.50
C GLN A 448 -1.21 38.34 16.57
N ILE A 449 -0.98 37.14 17.11
CA ILE A 449 -0.72 35.93 16.30
C ILE A 449 -1.96 35.57 15.49
N ALA A 450 -3.14 35.47 16.11
CA ALA A 450 -4.39 35.10 15.44
C ALA A 450 -4.81 36.11 14.35
N GLN A 451 -4.68 37.42 14.61
CA GLN A 451 -4.90 38.46 13.60
C GLN A 451 -3.92 38.31 12.42
N SER A 452 -2.65 38.03 12.70
CA SER A 452 -1.63 37.83 11.66
C SER A 452 -1.80 36.53 10.87
N ALA A 453 -2.42 35.50 11.48
CA ALA A 453 -2.82 34.27 10.79
C ALA A 453 -4.02 34.52 9.86
N GLN A 454 -5.03 35.26 10.32
CA GLN A 454 -6.23 35.62 9.53
C GLN A 454 -5.92 36.56 8.35
N GLU A 455 -4.85 37.35 8.41
CA GLU A 455 -4.34 38.10 7.25
C GLU A 455 -3.87 37.16 6.11
N ILE A 456 -3.41 35.94 6.41
CA ILE A 456 -2.87 34.98 5.43
C ILE A 456 -4.01 34.20 4.76
N ASN A 457 -4.14 34.35 3.45
CA ASN A 457 -5.14 33.65 2.64
C ASN A 457 -4.64 33.46 1.18
N PRO A 458 -5.33 32.70 0.31
CA PRO A 458 -4.84 32.41 -1.04
C PRO A 458 -4.54 33.63 -1.93
N ASN A 459 -5.16 34.79 -1.66
CA ASN A 459 -4.91 36.03 -2.41
C ASN A 459 -3.84 36.91 -1.74
N PHE A 460 -3.49 36.65 -0.48
CA PHE A 460 -2.55 37.43 0.32
C PHE A 460 -1.67 36.48 1.15
N PRO A 461 -0.56 35.97 0.58
CA PRO A 461 0.35 35.06 1.28
C PRO A 461 1.15 35.76 2.39
N ALA A 462 1.75 34.94 3.26
CA ALA A 462 2.68 35.39 4.28
C ALA A 462 3.86 36.17 3.67
N ASN A 463 4.33 37.19 4.38
CA ASN A 463 5.30 38.17 3.90
C ASN A 463 6.17 38.70 5.05
N ASP A 464 7.27 39.38 4.71
CA ASP A 464 8.27 39.87 5.68
C ASP A 464 7.68 40.77 6.77
N ARG A 465 6.58 41.49 6.50
CA ARG A 465 5.89 42.32 7.51
C ARG A 465 5.16 41.46 8.54
N ALA A 466 4.56 40.33 8.14
CA ALA A 466 3.98 39.37 9.07
C ALA A 466 5.08 38.67 9.91
N VAL A 467 6.22 38.33 9.29
CA VAL A 467 7.38 37.79 10.01
C VAL A 467 7.90 38.82 11.03
N ALA A 468 8.08 40.09 10.63
CA ALA A 468 8.54 41.17 11.51
C ALA A 468 7.56 41.49 12.66
N LYS A 469 6.24 41.38 12.45
CA LYS A 469 5.24 41.48 13.52
C LYS A 469 5.49 40.42 14.60
N LEU A 470 5.75 39.17 14.21
CA LEU A 470 5.73 38.02 15.12
C LEU A 470 7.10 37.60 15.65
N LEU A 471 8.20 38.04 15.02
CA LEU A 471 9.57 37.75 15.46
C LEU A 471 9.85 38.03 16.96
N PRO A 472 9.32 39.10 17.59
CA PRO A 472 9.49 39.34 19.04
C PRO A 472 8.85 38.29 19.95
N LEU A 473 7.92 37.48 19.42
CA LEU A 473 7.21 36.42 20.15
C LEU A 473 7.89 35.04 19.99
N GLY A 474 8.97 34.97 19.20
CA GLY A 474 9.86 33.81 19.10
C GLY A 474 9.18 32.50 18.67
N GLU A 475 9.71 31.37 19.17
CA GLU A 475 9.20 30.04 18.81
C GLU A 475 7.74 29.83 19.22
N SER A 476 7.25 30.47 20.29
CA SER A 476 5.86 30.32 20.74
C SER A 476 4.84 30.86 19.73
N ALA A 477 5.19 31.86 18.92
CA ALA A 477 4.35 32.27 17.80
C ALA A 477 4.38 31.24 16.66
N ALA A 478 5.55 30.65 16.36
CA ALA A 478 5.66 29.60 15.37
C ALA A 478 4.89 28.32 15.78
N GLU A 479 4.93 27.91 17.05
CA GLU A 479 4.13 26.80 17.58
C GLU A 479 2.63 27.06 17.46
N MET A 480 2.16 28.27 17.79
CA MET A 480 0.75 28.65 17.69
C MET A 480 0.27 28.67 16.22
N LEU A 481 1.04 29.25 15.29
CA LEU A 481 0.74 29.24 13.86
C LEU A 481 0.67 27.82 13.28
N ASN A 482 1.60 26.93 13.64
CA ASN A 482 1.57 25.53 13.22
C ASN A 482 0.32 24.81 13.77
N GLY A 483 -0.10 25.12 15.01
CA GLY A 483 -1.35 24.60 15.58
C GLY A 483 -2.60 25.07 14.83
N GLU A 484 -2.64 26.33 14.39
CA GLU A 484 -3.75 26.87 13.59
C GLU A 484 -3.78 26.24 12.19
N ALA A 485 -2.62 26.05 11.54
CA ALA A 485 -2.51 25.32 10.28
C ALA A 485 -3.04 23.87 10.39
N GLN A 486 -2.66 23.12 11.43
CA GLN A 486 -3.19 21.76 11.69
C GLN A 486 -4.73 21.75 11.81
N LEU A 487 -5.32 22.77 12.45
CA LEU A 487 -6.78 22.88 12.59
C LEU A 487 -7.47 23.22 11.26
N LEU A 488 -6.85 24.07 10.43
CA LEU A 488 -7.36 24.39 9.09
C LEU A 488 -7.29 23.18 8.14
N GLU A 489 -6.21 22.38 8.19
CA GLU A 489 -6.09 21.12 7.45
C GLU A 489 -7.17 20.11 7.86
N LEU A 490 -7.40 19.94 9.16
CA LEU A 490 -8.45 19.06 9.68
C LEU A 490 -9.85 19.51 9.24
N ARG A 491 -10.13 20.81 9.29
CA ARG A 491 -11.38 21.40 8.80
C ARG A 491 -11.53 21.21 7.30
N ALA A 492 -10.48 21.39 6.51
CA ALA A 492 -10.50 21.15 5.06
C ALA A 492 -10.75 19.65 4.73
N LYS A 493 -10.22 18.72 5.53
CA LYS A 493 -10.54 17.28 5.42
C LYS A 493 -12.02 17.00 5.70
N GLN A 494 -12.60 17.62 6.73
CA GLN A 494 -14.02 17.49 7.07
C GLN A 494 -14.94 18.08 5.97
N LEU A 495 -14.63 19.28 5.45
CA LEU A 495 -15.39 19.90 4.37
C LEU A 495 -15.37 19.05 3.09
N ARG A 496 -14.21 18.47 2.73
CA ARG A 496 -14.09 17.53 1.61
C ARG A 496 -14.84 16.20 1.84
N GLN A 497 -15.03 15.78 3.09
CA GLN A 497 -15.86 14.62 3.40
C GLN A 497 -17.33 14.95 3.21
N LEU A 498 -17.83 16.02 3.83
CA LEU A 498 -19.21 16.48 3.67
C LEU A 498 -19.58 16.71 2.19
N SER A 499 -18.65 17.24 1.38
CA SER A 499 -18.87 17.40 -0.06
C SER A 499 -19.05 16.08 -0.80
N ARG A 500 -18.41 14.98 -0.37
CA ARG A 500 -18.64 13.63 -0.91
C ARG A 500 -19.94 13.03 -0.38
N ASP A 501 -20.23 13.22 0.90
CA ASP A 501 -21.45 12.70 1.52
C ASP A 501 -22.70 13.30 0.87
N VAL A 502 -22.68 14.59 0.54
CA VAL A 502 -23.72 15.30 -0.23
C VAL A 502 -23.83 14.77 -1.66
N HIS A 503 -22.71 14.54 -2.34
CA HIS A 503 -22.67 14.00 -3.71
C HIS A 503 -23.23 12.59 -3.81
N ASP A 504 -22.78 11.69 -2.93
CA ASP A 504 -23.24 10.30 -2.83
C ASP A 504 -24.74 10.25 -2.50
N THR A 505 -25.20 11.06 -1.54
CA THR A 505 -26.63 11.16 -1.18
C THR A 505 -27.48 11.65 -2.36
N ALA A 506 -27.08 12.74 -3.03
CA ALA A 506 -27.82 13.29 -4.18
C ALA A 506 -27.86 12.30 -5.36
N THR A 507 -26.77 11.56 -5.59
CA THR A 507 -26.69 10.58 -6.67
C THR A 507 -27.52 9.32 -6.34
N ARG A 508 -27.54 8.86 -5.08
CA ARG A 508 -28.43 7.77 -4.62
C ARG A 508 -29.91 8.10 -4.81
N ILE A 509 -30.33 9.34 -4.53
CA ILE A 509 -31.71 9.78 -4.75
C ILE A 509 -32.05 9.73 -6.25
N ARG A 510 -31.19 10.27 -7.13
CA ARG A 510 -31.35 10.18 -8.59
C ARG A 510 -31.41 8.73 -9.08
N LEU A 511 -30.56 7.85 -8.54
CA LEU A 511 -30.48 6.43 -8.91
C LEU A 511 -31.74 5.65 -8.50
N ALA A 512 -32.22 5.84 -7.26
CA ALA A 512 -33.46 5.23 -6.80
C ALA A 512 -34.67 5.68 -7.63
N ALA A 513 -34.74 6.98 -7.97
CA ALA A 513 -35.78 7.53 -8.83
C ALA A 513 -35.71 6.98 -10.28
N ALA A 514 -34.51 6.84 -10.86
CA ALA A 514 -34.33 6.22 -12.17
C ALA A 514 -34.75 4.74 -12.21
N LEU A 515 -34.49 4.01 -11.11
CA LEU A 515 -34.89 2.60 -10.95
C LEU A 515 -36.35 2.41 -10.50
N LEU A 516 -37.10 3.50 -10.27
CA LEU A 516 -38.46 3.49 -9.70
C LEU A 516 -38.55 2.77 -8.33
N ILE A 517 -37.43 2.68 -7.60
CA ILE A 517 -37.39 2.15 -6.25
C ILE A 517 -38.06 3.19 -5.34
N PRO A 518 -39.07 2.81 -4.53
CA PRO A 518 -39.59 3.69 -3.49
C PRO A 518 -38.47 4.09 -2.54
N THR A 519 -38.07 5.36 -2.59
CA THR A 519 -37.29 5.95 -1.51
C THR A 519 -38.21 6.08 -0.32
N ASP A 520 -38.11 5.17 0.64
CA ASP A 520 -38.69 5.37 1.97
C ASP A 520 -37.95 6.54 2.63
N ILE A 521 -38.54 7.73 2.47
CA ILE A 521 -37.99 9.03 2.91
C ILE A 521 -37.81 9.07 4.44
N ASP A 522 -38.43 8.16 5.19
CA ASP A 522 -38.34 8.04 6.65
C ASP A 522 -36.93 7.71 7.19
N ASP A 523 -36.02 7.14 6.36
CA ASP A 523 -34.59 6.93 6.71
C ASP A 523 -33.70 8.13 6.30
N ILE A 524 -34.28 9.18 5.70
CA ILE A 524 -33.65 10.50 5.50
C ILE A 524 -34.13 11.42 6.64
N ASP A 525 -33.23 12.22 7.22
CA ASP A 525 -33.63 13.21 8.23
C ASP A 525 -34.75 14.12 7.67
N PRO A 526 -35.95 14.19 8.30
CA PRO A 526 -37.09 14.95 7.78
C PRO A 526 -36.86 16.47 7.72
N ASN A 527 -35.71 16.97 8.19
CA ASN A 527 -35.26 18.34 7.99
C ASN A 527 -34.49 18.56 6.67
N VAL A 528 -34.24 17.51 5.87
CA VAL A 528 -33.60 17.61 4.54
C VAL A 528 -34.66 17.87 3.47
N PRO A 529 -34.72 19.07 2.85
CA PRO A 529 -35.70 19.36 1.82
C PRO A 529 -35.34 18.65 0.52
N VAL A 530 -36.04 17.55 0.21
CA VAL A 530 -35.96 16.89 -1.09
C VAL A 530 -36.44 17.86 -2.16
N VAL A 531 -35.53 18.34 -3.00
CA VAL A 531 -35.82 19.35 -4.02
C VAL A 531 -36.62 18.69 -5.16
N PRO A 532 -37.72 19.28 -5.67
CA PRO A 532 -38.51 18.67 -6.73
C PRO A 532 -37.75 18.32 -8.02
N SER A 533 -36.59 18.93 -8.26
CA SER A 533 -35.68 18.60 -9.37
C SER A 533 -34.90 17.29 -9.18
N MET A 534 -35.03 16.59 -8.04
CA MET A 534 -34.35 15.32 -7.76
C MET A 534 -35.21 14.07 -8.07
N ILE A 535 -36.51 14.23 -8.30
CA ILE A 535 -37.44 13.13 -8.58
C ILE A 535 -38.21 13.42 -9.88
N PRO A 536 -37.89 12.73 -10.99
CA PRO A 536 -38.70 12.80 -12.22
C PRO A 536 -40.09 12.19 -12.01
N ASP A 537 -41.11 12.73 -12.70
CA ASP A 537 -42.47 12.19 -12.64
C ASP A 537 -42.53 10.71 -13.03
N ALA A 538 -42.76 9.84 -12.03
CA ALA A 538 -42.79 8.39 -12.14
C ALA A 538 -44.12 7.81 -12.67
N ASN A 539 -45.09 8.66 -13.02
CA ASN A 539 -46.44 8.26 -13.44
C ASN A 539 -46.41 7.38 -14.71
N GLY A 540 -46.53 6.06 -14.53
CA GLY A 540 -46.77 5.09 -15.60
C GLY A 540 -45.57 4.76 -16.50
N LYS A 541 -44.33 4.95 -16.02
CA LYS A 541 -43.10 4.65 -16.77
C LYS A 541 -42.44 3.34 -16.31
N SER A 542 -41.61 2.77 -17.17
CA SER A 542 -40.64 1.72 -16.82
C SER A 542 -39.34 2.34 -16.28
N PRO A 543 -38.47 1.58 -15.58
CA PRO A 543 -37.17 2.06 -15.13
C PRO A 543 -36.28 2.60 -16.26
N ASP A 544 -35.49 3.63 -15.95
CA ASP A 544 -34.47 4.18 -16.84
C ASP A 544 -33.12 3.51 -16.53
N LEU A 545 -32.91 2.33 -17.11
CA LEU A 545 -31.70 1.51 -16.93
C LEU A 545 -30.43 2.24 -17.41
N LEU A 546 -30.53 3.04 -18.47
CA LEU A 546 -29.43 3.86 -18.99
C LEU A 546 -28.98 4.89 -17.96
N ARG A 547 -29.89 5.73 -17.47
CA ARG A 547 -29.55 6.72 -16.44
C ARG A 547 -29.11 6.04 -15.14
N ALA A 548 -29.71 4.93 -14.74
CA ALA A 548 -29.28 4.18 -13.57
C ALA A 548 -27.81 3.70 -13.68
N ALA A 549 -27.43 3.11 -14.83
CA ALA A 549 -26.06 2.64 -15.06
C ALA A 549 -25.04 3.80 -15.13
N LEU A 550 -25.40 4.93 -15.75
CA LEU A 550 -24.56 6.13 -15.76
C LEU A 550 -24.46 6.80 -14.38
N LEU A 551 -25.51 6.72 -13.55
CA LEU A 551 -25.50 7.24 -12.18
C LEU A 551 -24.59 6.42 -11.25
N LEU A 552 -24.42 5.11 -11.49
CA LEU A 552 -23.43 4.31 -10.75
C LEU A 552 -21.99 4.79 -10.98
N ALA A 553 -21.65 5.14 -12.22
CA ALA A 553 -20.35 5.78 -12.52
C ALA A 553 -20.26 7.18 -11.88
N HIS A 554 -21.35 7.96 -11.95
CA HIS A 554 -21.41 9.29 -11.34
C HIS A 554 -21.23 9.27 -9.80
N MET A 555 -21.62 8.19 -9.10
CA MET A 555 -21.36 8.05 -7.65
C MET A 555 -19.87 8.03 -7.31
N ASP A 556 -19.06 7.33 -8.11
CA ASP A 556 -17.60 7.24 -7.94
C ASP A 556 -16.85 8.41 -8.58
N ASN A 557 -17.39 9.00 -9.66
CA ASN A 557 -16.80 10.12 -10.40
C ASN A 557 -17.83 11.25 -10.65
N PRO A 558 -17.77 12.39 -9.90
CA PRO A 558 -18.75 13.47 -10.02
C PRO A 558 -18.73 14.20 -11.37
N ASP A 559 -17.66 14.06 -12.16
CA ASP A 559 -17.49 14.77 -13.44
C ASP A 559 -18.16 14.05 -14.63
N VAL A 560 -18.81 12.89 -14.40
CA VAL A 560 -19.56 12.14 -15.43
C VAL A 560 -20.86 12.88 -15.81
N ASP A 561 -20.95 13.37 -17.05
CA ASP A 561 -22.17 13.97 -17.61
C ASP A 561 -23.20 12.90 -18.02
N VAL A 562 -24.02 12.49 -17.05
CA VAL A 562 -25.10 11.51 -17.22
C VAL A 562 -26.05 11.85 -18.36
N GLU A 563 -26.34 13.14 -18.62
CA GLU A 563 -27.29 13.52 -19.68
C GLU A 563 -26.58 13.61 -21.05
N GLY A 564 -25.31 13.98 -21.09
CA GLY A 564 -24.46 13.90 -22.28
C GLY A 564 -24.33 12.47 -22.82
N TYR A 565 -24.01 11.49 -21.96
CA TYR A 565 -23.96 10.08 -22.37
C TYR A 565 -25.35 9.52 -22.71
N ALA A 566 -26.42 9.96 -22.03
CA ALA A 566 -27.78 9.58 -22.41
C ALA A 566 -28.14 10.07 -23.82
N ALA A 567 -27.80 11.33 -24.14
CA ALA A 567 -27.97 11.88 -25.48
C ALA A 567 -27.10 11.16 -26.53
N ARG A 568 -25.88 10.71 -26.19
CA ARG A 568 -25.04 9.95 -27.11
C ARG A 568 -25.66 8.59 -27.50
N ILE A 569 -26.35 7.92 -26.59
CA ILE A 569 -27.11 6.70 -26.93
C ILE A 569 -28.32 7.01 -27.82
N ASP A 570 -28.99 8.16 -27.62
CA ASP A 570 -30.04 8.62 -28.53
C ASP A 570 -29.48 8.95 -29.93
N GLU A 571 -28.29 9.56 -30.04
CA GLU A 571 -27.58 9.76 -31.31
C GLU A 571 -27.25 8.42 -32.00
N MET A 572 -26.64 7.47 -31.28
CA MET A 572 -26.29 6.15 -31.80
C MET A 572 -27.52 5.38 -32.32
N ALA A 573 -28.66 5.49 -31.65
CA ALA A 573 -29.91 4.91 -32.14
C ALA A 573 -30.46 5.61 -33.38
N ASN A 574 -30.20 6.91 -33.58
CA ASN A 574 -30.57 7.63 -34.79
C ASN A 574 -29.62 7.31 -35.97
N GLU A 575 -28.31 7.16 -35.70
CA GLU A 575 -27.33 6.62 -36.66
C GLU A 575 -27.75 5.24 -37.17
N LEU A 576 -28.13 4.34 -36.25
CA LEU A 576 -28.63 3.01 -36.56
C LEU A 576 -29.95 3.05 -37.36
N LYS A 577 -30.93 3.89 -36.97
CA LYS A 577 -32.19 4.04 -37.73
C LYS A 577 -31.97 4.51 -39.17
N ALA A 578 -30.95 5.32 -39.43
CA ALA A 578 -30.61 5.78 -40.76
C ALA A 578 -30.06 4.69 -41.69
N SER A 579 -29.68 3.51 -41.16
CA SER A 579 -29.21 2.37 -41.96
C SER A 579 -30.34 1.44 -42.43
N PHE A 580 -31.58 1.64 -41.98
CA PHE A 580 -32.67 0.70 -42.21
C PHE A 580 -33.26 0.78 -43.64
N PRO A 581 -33.68 -0.34 -44.25
CA PRO A 581 -34.52 -0.32 -45.45
C PRO A 581 -35.93 0.20 -45.14
N GLU A 582 -36.71 0.54 -46.18
CA GLU A 582 -38.12 0.94 -46.00
C GLU A 582 -38.94 -0.19 -45.34
N ASN A 583 -39.58 0.13 -44.20
CA ASN A 583 -40.40 -0.79 -43.38
C ASN A 583 -39.64 -2.07 -42.94
N PRO A 584 -38.62 -1.95 -42.08
CA PRO A 584 -37.73 -3.04 -41.73
C PRO A 584 -38.39 -4.04 -40.75
N THR A 585 -38.23 -5.34 -41.02
CA THR A 585 -38.65 -6.40 -40.09
C THR A 585 -37.84 -6.38 -38.80
N GLU A 586 -38.31 -7.02 -37.74
CA GLU A 586 -37.56 -7.10 -36.47
C GLU A 586 -36.19 -7.77 -36.68
N ALA A 587 -36.14 -8.89 -37.42
CA ALA A 587 -34.88 -9.55 -37.78
C ALA A 587 -33.91 -8.65 -38.58
N GLN A 588 -34.42 -7.76 -39.45
CA GLN A 588 -33.59 -6.77 -40.15
C GLN A 588 -33.05 -5.69 -39.20
N ARG A 589 -33.85 -5.25 -38.22
CA ARG A 589 -33.43 -4.28 -37.20
C ARG A 589 -32.42 -4.88 -36.22
N LEU A 590 -32.60 -6.15 -35.83
CA LEU A 590 -31.69 -6.90 -34.97
C LEU A 590 -30.34 -7.13 -35.66
N ALA A 591 -30.33 -7.59 -36.91
CA ALA A 591 -29.10 -7.77 -37.69
C ALA A 591 -28.36 -6.45 -37.93
N ALA A 592 -29.09 -5.33 -38.09
CA ALA A 592 -28.50 -4.00 -38.18
C ALA A 592 -27.90 -3.53 -36.85
N LEU A 593 -28.54 -3.82 -35.71
CA LEU A 593 -28.01 -3.53 -34.37
C LEU A 593 -26.73 -4.31 -34.09
N ASP A 594 -26.73 -5.62 -34.33
CA ASP A 594 -25.56 -6.49 -34.18
C ASP A 594 -24.38 -5.96 -35.02
N LYS A 595 -24.64 -5.63 -36.29
CA LYS A 595 -23.63 -5.05 -37.17
C LYS A 595 -23.10 -3.72 -36.65
N TYR A 596 -24.00 -2.79 -36.31
CA TYR A 596 -23.61 -1.45 -35.88
C TYR A 596 -22.75 -1.50 -34.61
N LEU A 597 -23.11 -2.34 -33.65
CA LEU A 597 -22.39 -2.46 -32.38
C LEU A 597 -21.07 -3.23 -32.53
N PHE A 598 -21.07 -4.39 -33.18
CA PHE A 598 -19.93 -5.32 -33.18
C PHE A 598 -19.02 -5.23 -34.41
N GLU A 599 -19.49 -4.74 -35.56
CA GLU A 599 -18.68 -4.51 -36.77
C GLU A 599 -18.31 -3.04 -36.96
N ASP A 600 -19.31 -2.14 -37.02
CA ASP A 600 -19.08 -0.73 -37.38
C ASP A 600 -18.47 0.08 -36.23
N LEU A 601 -18.92 -0.14 -34.98
CA LEU A 601 -18.30 0.41 -33.78
C LEU A 601 -17.19 -0.48 -33.21
N GLY A 602 -17.26 -1.79 -33.40
CA GLY A 602 -16.23 -2.75 -32.95
C GLY A 602 -16.24 -3.06 -31.45
N VAL A 603 -17.40 -2.93 -30.78
CA VAL A 603 -17.58 -3.20 -29.34
C VAL A 603 -17.27 -4.66 -29.00
N ARG A 604 -16.68 -4.94 -27.83
CA ARG A 604 -16.24 -6.28 -27.43
C ARG A 604 -16.22 -6.54 -25.92
N GLY A 605 -16.29 -7.82 -25.53
CA GLY A 605 -15.94 -8.27 -24.18
C GLY A 605 -14.47 -8.06 -23.83
N SER A 606 -14.19 -7.69 -22.56
CA SER A 606 -12.81 -7.53 -22.08
C SER A 606 -12.11 -8.86 -21.85
N GLN A 607 -11.05 -9.12 -22.64
CA GLN A 607 -10.31 -10.39 -22.61
C GLN A 607 -9.09 -10.38 -21.68
N PHE A 608 -8.57 -9.20 -21.31
CA PHE A 608 -7.32 -9.07 -20.54
C PHE A 608 -7.50 -8.32 -19.22
N GLU A 609 -8.44 -7.36 -19.14
CA GLU A 609 -8.62 -6.49 -17.98
C GLU A 609 -10.04 -6.60 -17.38
N TYR A 610 -10.55 -7.83 -17.25
CA TYR A 610 -11.89 -8.12 -16.72
C TYR A 610 -12.19 -7.53 -15.32
N TYR A 611 -11.15 -7.24 -14.53
CA TYR A 611 -11.30 -6.61 -13.20
C TYR A 611 -10.95 -5.11 -13.19
N ALA A 612 -10.71 -4.48 -14.35
CA ALA A 612 -10.61 -3.03 -14.44
C ALA A 612 -11.97 -2.38 -14.16
N ARG A 613 -11.92 -1.27 -13.40
CA ARG A 613 -13.10 -0.51 -12.98
C ARG A 613 -13.84 0.13 -14.18
N SER A 614 -13.11 0.54 -15.22
CA SER A 614 -13.65 1.12 -16.46
C SER A 614 -14.67 0.22 -17.14
N ASN A 615 -14.34 -1.07 -17.31
CA ASN A 615 -15.22 -2.07 -17.91
C ASN A 615 -16.57 -2.26 -17.16
N SER A 616 -16.69 -1.75 -15.92
CA SER A 616 -17.92 -1.76 -15.10
C SER A 616 -18.76 -0.47 -15.19
N TYR A 617 -18.25 0.61 -15.80
CA TYR A 617 -18.94 1.90 -15.91
C TYR A 617 -19.41 2.17 -17.33
N LEU A 618 -20.71 2.38 -17.51
CA LEU A 618 -21.31 2.45 -18.85
C LEU A 618 -20.75 3.60 -19.72
N ASN A 619 -20.33 4.71 -19.12
CA ASN A 619 -19.70 5.81 -19.87
C ASN A 619 -18.32 5.42 -20.43
N GLU A 620 -17.48 4.75 -19.62
CA GLU A 620 -16.16 4.28 -20.06
C GLU A 620 -16.31 3.13 -21.08
N VAL A 621 -17.30 2.24 -20.89
CA VAL A 621 -17.65 1.18 -21.87
C VAL A 621 -18.14 1.74 -23.21
N ILE A 622 -18.80 2.89 -23.24
CA ILE A 622 -19.21 3.58 -24.49
C ILE A 622 -17.99 4.14 -25.24
N ASP A 623 -17.04 4.73 -24.51
CA ASP A 623 -15.86 5.40 -25.09
C ASP A 623 -14.77 4.40 -25.52
N ASP A 624 -14.37 3.49 -24.61
CA ASP A 624 -13.35 2.46 -24.84
C ASP A 624 -13.85 1.33 -25.76
N ARG A 625 -15.18 1.15 -25.84
CA ARG A 625 -15.86 0.06 -26.58
C ARG A 625 -15.51 -1.34 -26.08
N GLU A 626 -15.02 -1.44 -24.85
CA GLU A 626 -14.70 -2.68 -24.16
C GLU A 626 -15.46 -2.73 -22.83
N GLY A 627 -15.92 -3.92 -22.41
CA GLY A 627 -16.74 -4.03 -21.21
C GLY A 627 -16.95 -5.45 -20.69
N LEU A 628 -17.73 -5.54 -19.61
CA LEU A 628 -18.16 -6.80 -18.98
C LEU A 628 -19.50 -7.26 -19.56
N PRO A 629 -19.87 -8.55 -19.42
CA PRO A 629 -21.10 -9.09 -20.03
C PRO A 629 -22.36 -8.30 -19.65
N ILE A 630 -22.46 -7.85 -18.39
CA ILE A 630 -23.60 -7.05 -17.91
C ILE A 630 -23.61 -5.61 -18.45
N THR A 631 -22.47 -4.94 -18.62
CA THR A 631 -22.43 -3.56 -19.13
C THR A 631 -22.68 -3.51 -20.64
N LEU A 632 -22.16 -4.50 -21.37
CA LEU A 632 -22.44 -4.69 -22.79
C LEU A 632 -23.91 -5.07 -23.04
N ALA A 633 -24.49 -5.91 -22.19
CA ALA A 633 -25.93 -6.21 -22.23
C ALA A 633 -26.80 -4.97 -21.99
N VAL A 634 -26.47 -4.11 -21.02
CA VAL A 634 -27.18 -2.85 -20.78
C VAL A 634 -27.13 -1.93 -22.02
N LEU A 635 -25.94 -1.77 -22.63
CA LEU A 635 -25.77 -0.99 -23.85
C LEU A 635 -26.63 -1.55 -25.02
N TYR A 636 -26.62 -2.87 -25.19
CA TYR A 636 -27.39 -3.56 -26.23
C TYR A 636 -28.91 -3.39 -26.02
N ILE A 637 -29.40 -3.61 -24.80
CA ILE A 637 -30.83 -3.47 -24.43
C ILE A 637 -31.31 -2.03 -24.68
N GLU A 638 -30.56 -1.02 -24.25
CA GLU A 638 -30.98 0.37 -24.37
C GLU A 638 -30.91 0.90 -25.82
N LEU A 639 -30.07 0.32 -26.69
CA LEU A 639 -30.10 0.57 -28.14
C LEU A 639 -31.26 -0.19 -28.82
N ALA A 640 -31.45 -1.48 -28.52
CA ALA A 640 -32.54 -2.31 -29.07
C ALA A 640 -33.94 -1.70 -28.81
N LYS A 641 -34.18 -1.32 -27.56
CA LYS A 641 -35.36 -0.58 -27.08
C LYS A 641 -35.64 0.70 -27.87
N ARG A 642 -34.59 1.40 -28.31
CA ARG A 642 -34.72 2.64 -29.11
C ARG A 642 -35.03 2.37 -30.58
N VAL A 643 -34.73 1.19 -31.10
CA VAL A 643 -35.09 0.74 -32.46
C VAL A 643 -36.29 -0.21 -32.49
N ASP A 644 -37.13 -0.11 -31.44
CA ASP A 644 -38.44 -0.75 -31.33
C ASP A 644 -38.35 -2.30 -31.35
N LEU A 645 -37.28 -2.87 -30.76
CA LEU A 645 -37.09 -4.30 -30.50
C LEU A 645 -37.30 -4.60 -29.01
N HIS A 646 -37.92 -5.74 -28.69
CA HIS A 646 -37.98 -6.23 -27.31
C HIS A 646 -36.77 -7.12 -27.01
N VAL A 647 -35.89 -6.65 -26.11
CA VAL A 647 -34.70 -7.38 -25.67
C VAL A 647 -34.60 -7.28 -24.16
N VAL A 648 -34.45 -8.42 -23.49
CA VAL A 648 -34.33 -8.55 -22.03
C VAL A 648 -32.95 -9.06 -21.64
N GLY A 649 -32.50 -8.75 -20.42
CA GLY A 649 -31.25 -9.26 -19.86
C GLY A 649 -31.45 -10.59 -19.14
N VAL A 650 -30.68 -11.61 -19.49
CA VAL A 650 -30.75 -12.96 -18.90
C VAL A 650 -29.47 -13.24 -18.11
N GLY A 651 -29.63 -13.44 -16.80
CA GLY A 651 -28.54 -13.78 -15.90
C GLY A 651 -28.23 -15.27 -15.91
N LEU A 652 -26.99 -15.63 -16.25
CA LEU A 652 -26.47 -17.00 -16.18
C LEU A 652 -25.47 -17.10 -15.01
N PRO A 653 -25.14 -18.31 -14.53
CA PRO A 653 -24.06 -18.48 -13.56
C PRO A 653 -22.75 -17.88 -14.06
N ARG A 654 -22.22 -16.89 -13.34
CA ARG A 654 -21.02 -16.09 -13.65
C ARG A 654 -21.03 -15.27 -14.96
N HIS A 655 -22.10 -15.32 -15.76
CA HIS A 655 -22.17 -14.67 -17.07
C HIS A 655 -23.48 -13.90 -17.26
N PHE A 656 -23.55 -13.00 -18.23
CA PHE A 656 -24.78 -12.24 -18.50
C PHE A 656 -24.96 -12.03 -19.99
N VAL A 657 -26.12 -12.42 -20.50
CA VAL A 657 -26.47 -12.39 -21.92
C VAL A 657 -27.78 -11.64 -22.11
N VAL A 658 -28.23 -11.46 -23.35
CA VAL A 658 -29.56 -10.90 -23.64
C VAL A 658 -30.41 -11.90 -24.41
N ARG A 659 -31.73 -11.80 -24.30
CA ARG A 659 -32.69 -12.54 -25.14
C ARG A 659 -33.50 -11.53 -25.95
N PHE A 660 -33.53 -11.70 -27.27
CA PHE A 660 -34.47 -11.01 -28.14
C PHE A 660 -35.76 -11.84 -28.19
N GLU A 661 -36.89 -11.17 -27.94
CA GLU A 661 -38.23 -11.75 -27.84
C GLU A 661 -39.10 -11.12 -28.96
N PRO A 662 -39.42 -11.85 -30.05
CA PRO A 662 -40.14 -11.30 -31.21
C PRO A 662 -41.58 -10.85 -30.91
N SER A 663 -42.12 -9.93 -31.71
CA SER A 663 -43.54 -9.54 -31.63
C SER A 663 -44.51 -10.58 -32.22
N ASP A 664 -43.99 -11.62 -32.88
CA ASP A 664 -44.75 -12.75 -33.43
C ASP A 664 -44.55 -13.98 -32.53
N GLU A 665 -45.60 -14.39 -31.80
CA GLU A 665 -45.60 -15.58 -30.91
C GLU A 665 -45.31 -16.91 -31.65
N ALA A 666 -45.29 -16.92 -32.98
CA ALA A 666 -44.88 -18.08 -33.78
C ALA A 666 -43.37 -18.11 -34.13
N ALA A 667 -42.63 -17.02 -33.87
CA ALA A 667 -41.18 -16.98 -33.95
C ALA A 667 -40.56 -17.46 -32.61
N ALA A 668 -39.31 -17.93 -32.66
CA ALA A 668 -38.57 -18.36 -31.48
C ALA A 668 -37.63 -17.25 -30.99
N ASP A 669 -37.47 -17.16 -29.67
CA ASP A 669 -36.54 -16.22 -29.05
C ASP A 669 -35.08 -16.50 -29.44
N GLU A 670 -34.26 -15.44 -29.50
CA GLU A 670 -32.82 -15.54 -29.77
C GLU A 670 -32.01 -15.14 -28.53
N THR A 671 -31.28 -16.07 -27.92
CA THR A 671 -30.29 -15.77 -26.87
C THR A 671 -28.98 -15.29 -27.49
N ILE A 672 -28.48 -14.13 -27.07
CA ILE A 672 -27.38 -13.38 -27.68
C ILE A 672 -26.32 -13.05 -26.63
N ASP A 673 -25.10 -13.55 -26.82
CA ASP A 673 -23.94 -13.21 -26.02
C ASP A 673 -23.30 -11.91 -26.52
N THR A 674 -23.48 -10.81 -25.78
CA THR A 674 -22.94 -9.49 -26.15
C THR A 674 -21.43 -9.34 -25.84
N PHE A 675 -20.89 -10.19 -24.97
CA PHE A 675 -19.45 -10.25 -24.67
C PHE A 675 -18.71 -10.95 -25.82
N GLU A 676 -19.24 -12.07 -26.30
CA GLU A 676 -18.82 -12.79 -27.51
C GLU A 676 -19.45 -12.21 -28.80
N ARG A 677 -19.51 -10.87 -28.88
CA ARG A 677 -19.82 -10.08 -30.09
C ARG A 677 -21.13 -10.45 -30.83
N GLY A 678 -22.19 -10.69 -30.08
CA GLY A 678 -23.51 -11.00 -30.64
C GLY A 678 -23.71 -12.47 -30.98
N ARG A 679 -22.80 -13.36 -30.56
CA ARG A 679 -22.92 -14.81 -30.78
C ARG A 679 -24.27 -15.31 -30.29
N ARG A 680 -25.02 -15.97 -31.17
CA ARG A 680 -26.23 -16.70 -30.79
C ARG A 680 -25.87 -17.95 -30.02
N LEU A 681 -26.54 -18.17 -28.89
CA LEU A 681 -26.40 -19.35 -28.05
C LEU A 681 -27.53 -20.33 -28.31
N SER A 682 -27.18 -21.59 -28.53
CA SER A 682 -28.13 -22.71 -28.56
C SER A 682 -28.39 -23.23 -27.15
N GLU A 683 -29.49 -23.97 -26.94
CA GLU A 683 -29.76 -24.71 -25.70
C GLU A 683 -28.55 -25.61 -25.30
N ASP A 684 -27.91 -26.24 -26.28
CA ASP A 684 -26.67 -27.01 -26.10
C ASP A 684 -25.50 -26.14 -25.59
N ASP A 685 -25.37 -24.89 -26.04
CA ASP A 685 -24.31 -23.98 -25.59
C ASP A 685 -24.60 -23.40 -24.20
N ILE A 686 -25.86 -23.09 -23.90
CA ILE A 686 -26.30 -22.70 -22.56
C ILE A 686 -26.06 -23.87 -21.59
N GLN A 687 -26.41 -25.11 -21.97
CA GLN A 687 -26.14 -26.29 -21.16
C GLN A 687 -24.64 -26.56 -20.98
N LYS A 688 -23.78 -26.25 -21.98
CA LYS A 688 -22.31 -26.30 -21.82
C LYS A 688 -21.83 -25.27 -20.78
N LEU A 689 -22.28 -24.01 -20.86
CA LEU A 689 -21.93 -22.96 -19.89
C LEU A 689 -22.33 -23.34 -18.46
N LEU A 690 -23.56 -23.83 -18.27
CA LEU A 690 -24.06 -24.29 -16.97
C LEU A 690 -23.24 -25.47 -16.41
N SER A 691 -22.89 -26.44 -17.27
CA SER A 691 -22.17 -27.65 -16.84
C SER A 691 -20.66 -27.47 -16.67
N SER A 692 -20.01 -26.54 -17.39
CA SER A 692 -18.60 -26.21 -17.19
C SER A 692 -18.35 -25.52 -15.83
N GLU A 693 -19.32 -24.74 -15.35
CA GLU A 693 -19.28 -24.10 -14.03
C GLU A 693 -19.83 -24.99 -12.90
N GLY A 694 -20.16 -26.25 -13.19
CA GLY A 694 -20.56 -27.25 -12.18
C GLY A 694 -21.97 -27.10 -11.62
N PHE A 695 -22.86 -26.33 -12.26
CA PHE A 695 -24.24 -26.18 -11.82
C PHE A 695 -25.10 -27.41 -12.17
N PRO A 696 -26.04 -27.82 -11.29
CA PRO A 696 -26.89 -28.98 -11.54
C PRO A 696 -27.89 -28.69 -12.66
N ASN A 697 -28.13 -29.68 -13.51
CA ASN A 697 -28.97 -29.56 -14.70
C ASN A 697 -30.48 -29.64 -14.36
N GLU A 698 -30.98 -28.65 -13.62
CA GLU A 698 -32.37 -28.56 -13.15
C GLU A 698 -33.16 -27.47 -13.92
N PRO A 699 -34.49 -27.62 -14.12
CA PRO A 699 -35.29 -26.68 -14.92
C PRO A 699 -35.21 -25.21 -14.46
N GLN A 700 -35.04 -24.97 -13.16
CA GLN A 700 -34.89 -23.63 -12.58
C GLN A 700 -33.62 -22.87 -13.03
N PHE A 701 -32.69 -23.53 -13.73
CA PHE A 701 -31.53 -22.92 -14.39
C PHE A 701 -31.67 -22.86 -15.93
N ARG A 702 -32.85 -23.25 -16.46
CA ARG A 702 -33.22 -23.24 -17.89
C ARG A 702 -34.41 -22.30 -18.17
N GLU A 703 -35.33 -22.15 -17.22
CA GLU A 703 -36.54 -21.33 -17.33
C GLU A 703 -36.31 -19.86 -16.89
N ALA A 704 -35.26 -19.22 -17.42
CA ALA A 704 -34.87 -17.83 -17.13
C ALA A 704 -34.84 -16.98 -18.41
#